data_AF-A0A5R8XZJ8-F1
#
_entry.id   AF-A0A5R8XZJ8-F1
#
_cell.length_a   1.000
_cell.length_b   1.000
_cell.length_c   1.000
_cell.angle_alpha   90.00
_cell.angle_beta   90.00
_cell.angle_gamma   90.00
#
_symmetry.space_group_name_H-M   'P 1'
#
loop_
_entity.id
_entity.type
_entity.pdbx_description
1 polymer ?
#
loop_
_entity_poly.entity_id
_entity_poly.type
_entity_poly.pdbx_seq_one_letter_code
_entity_poly.pdbx_strand_id
1 'polypeptide(L)'
;MSSEKFEDNIETKVYKPKEKQKKTLSFIWVLPLIILSILGWIAYESYTKKGTNITVTFKSAEGLKEGVTPLEYKGLQLGKVTKIHINDLNSVKVNILVNSDVADFIAIEGSSFWIKKPTISLTKVSGLGTLLSGNKIEVLPKYNDLKKYENVKPKYEFEGLDTKPSLETNGNGYYVSILSNRADFVEIETPIFYNKFQIGEIVSKVFKDEQVYLKAYIYDRYNHLINSSSKFYMNKALNVNFGPGGVKLEVSSFYSALIGGINVLTLEKDAKKMQEDESYILYENKEELEEKTFLNLKFDTANGIGERTSIMYKGIEVGKIKEVHLNNNSVIAKAFVYKDYEYLLSENSKFYLNSVEVGIDGVKNLNTVVSGNFISVDYKKGKAKYFFVIQNKKINKEDDDLIITLNSKRLNSITKDSKIYYKNIPIGEVLDYTLSDDFKKVKISVLIKSKYKSLVNDKTMFYDISSRLIELKNFDFNINFSGVKPFLNGGISLINIGDYKSTTKTFKLYETYKEVDELKKLKTKGFVIDVYFDNSFELKAKQTINYKNQEIGYIKNIDFGEKESKVKMFVYNKYKKYIDKNSRFYKKNPIKFDASLGGVVFELDNLSSLLNGSINLDNSSKQKFSGYQIYASYDDMINSVNTLNVTFDDVEGLKTQFSKLVYKGVEVGKVTNISLTNKNKVLVKIQIFKDYDKFAKKGTVFYLKKPKISLNEIQNIGSTIMPVNIGVIPSFNKATNNRFVGLDSLEDVHANESGEILKVVSIEPTKINEEAPIYYKNVQIGKVNKIKLSFDGSKTYIYCLIYDKYKHFVRTNSTFHDISGFKMKFSLFSGTEIKTNTFTSLIKGGLMVVTPYDYDEVATTKNSFVLQKELKDGWENINPSIKIFD
;
A
#
# COMPACT_ATOMS: atom_id res chain seq x y z
N MET A 1 -120.39 -43.31 -66.78
CA MET A 1 -121.59 -43.85 -67.48
C MET A 1 -122.68 -44.10 -66.45
N SER A 2 -123.91 -43.92 -66.89
CA SER A 2 -125.13 -43.60 -66.14
C SER A 2 -125.77 -44.77 -65.36
N SER A 3 -126.49 -44.42 -64.28
CA SER A 3 -127.79 -44.90 -63.70
C SER A 3 -128.23 -46.37 -63.86
N GLU A 4 -128.82 -47.06 -62.86
CA GLU A 4 -130.21 -46.89 -62.35
C GLU A 4 -130.59 -47.83 -61.14
N LYS A 5 -131.61 -47.40 -60.34
CA LYS A 5 -132.77 -48.15 -59.72
C LYS A 5 -132.58 -49.09 -58.49
N PHE A 6 -133.57 -49.44 -57.61
CA PHE A 6 -135.06 -49.43 -57.56
C PHE A 6 -135.62 -49.64 -56.09
N GLU A 7 -136.82 -49.11 -55.78
CA GLU A 7 -138.02 -49.55 -54.98
C GLU A 7 -138.06 -50.24 -53.57
N ASP A 8 -138.78 -49.58 -52.63
CA ASP A 8 -140.05 -49.87 -51.87
C ASP A 8 -140.39 -51.06 -50.91
N ASN A 9 -141.15 -50.67 -49.87
CA ASN A 9 -142.33 -51.29 -49.18
C ASN A 9 -142.32 -51.92 -47.73
N ILE A 10 -143.08 -51.23 -46.84
CA ILE A 10 -144.26 -51.61 -45.98
C ILE A 10 -144.17 -52.43 -44.64
N GLU A 11 -144.80 -51.83 -43.59
CA GLU A 11 -145.78 -52.35 -42.57
C GLU A 11 -145.50 -52.37 -41.05
N THR A 12 -146.57 -52.05 -40.29
CA THR A 12 -146.71 -51.83 -38.83
C THR A 12 -147.29 -53.04 -38.05
N LYS A 13 -146.99 -53.17 -36.73
CA LYS A 13 -147.74 -54.01 -35.76
C LYS A 13 -147.43 -53.69 -34.27
N VAL A 14 -148.43 -53.88 -33.39
CA VAL A 14 -148.48 -53.66 -31.91
C VAL A 14 -148.43 -55.01 -31.16
N TYR A 15 -147.80 -55.14 -29.95
CA TYR A 15 -148.21 -56.03 -28.81
C TYR A 15 -147.39 -55.86 -27.47
N LYS A 16 -148.13 -55.77 -26.33
CA LYS A 16 -148.04 -56.21 -24.88
C LYS A 16 -146.71 -56.47 -24.06
N PRO A 17 -146.76 -56.44 -22.68
CA PRO A 17 -145.64 -56.15 -21.74
C PRO A 17 -144.91 -57.36 -21.12
N LYS A 18 -143.72 -57.15 -20.51
CA LYS A 18 -143.00 -58.17 -19.68
C LYS A 18 -141.90 -57.61 -18.74
N GLU A 19 -141.84 -58.12 -17.50
CA GLU A 19 -140.79 -57.92 -16.47
C GLU A 19 -139.45 -58.61 -16.80
N LYS A 20 -138.30 -58.03 -16.36
CA LYS A 20 -137.37 -58.65 -15.38
C LYS A 20 -136.04 -57.90 -15.11
N GLN A 21 -135.71 -57.85 -13.82
CA GLN A 21 -134.42 -58.02 -13.10
C GLN A 21 -133.22 -57.07 -13.31
N LYS A 22 -132.90 -56.36 -12.22
CA LYS A 22 -131.60 -55.75 -11.89
C LYS A 22 -130.49 -56.81 -11.73
N LYS A 23 -129.32 -56.55 -12.30
CA LYS A 23 -128.02 -57.07 -11.82
C LYS A 23 -127.09 -55.89 -11.53
N THR A 24 -126.68 -55.77 -10.28
CA THR A 24 -125.67 -54.80 -9.81
C THR A 24 -124.28 -55.42 -10.00
N LEU A 25 -123.46 -54.89 -10.90
CA LEU A 25 -122.01 -54.99 -10.75
C LEU A 25 -121.60 -53.97 -9.69
N SER A 26 -121.10 -54.44 -8.55
CA SER A 26 -120.67 -53.58 -7.46
C SER A 26 -119.42 -52.77 -7.87
N PHE A 27 -119.46 -51.46 -7.66
CA PHE A 27 -118.40 -50.48 -7.95
C PHE A 27 -117.05 -50.79 -7.25
N ILE A 28 -117.05 -51.72 -6.28
CA ILE A 28 -115.86 -52.20 -5.55
C ILE A 28 -114.78 -52.82 -6.47
N TRP A 29 -115.15 -53.34 -7.65
CA TRP A 29 -114.17 -53.91 -8.60
C TRP A 29 -113.47 -52.89 -9.52
N VAL A 30 -113.87 -51.61 -9.49
CA VAL A 30 -113.20 -50.56 -10.28
C VAL A 30 -111.84 -50.20 -9.67
N LEU A 31 -111.73 -50.21 -8.33
CA LEU A 31 -110.51 -49.81 -7.63
C LEU A 31 -109.30 -50.76 -7.88
N PRO A 32 -109.43 -52.11 -7.82
CA PRO A 32 -108.34 -53.01 -8.19
C PRO A 32 -107.87 -52.85 -9.64
N LEU A 33 -108.77 -52.53 -10.56
CA LEU A 33 -108.48 -52.39 -11.99
C LEU A 33 -107.72 -51.08 -12.27
N ILE A 34 -108.07 -49.99 -11.58
CA ILE A 34 -107.29 -48.73 -11.59
C ILE A 34 -105.89 -48.96 -11.01
N ILE A 35 -105.78 -49.68 -9.89
CA ILE A 35 -104.48 -50.02 -9.29
C ILE A 35 -103.64 -50.86 -10.26
N LEU A 36 -104.24 -51.84 -10.93
CA LEU A 36 -103.55 -52.66 -11.94
C LEU A 36 -103.06 -51.81 -13.13
N SER A 37 -103.87 -50.85 -13.61
CA SER A 37 -103.46 -49.93 -14.68
C SER A 37 -102.34 -48.99 -14.25
N ILE A 38 -102.37 -48.46 -13.02
CA ILE A 38 -101.30 -47.62 -12.48
C ILE A 38 -100.01 -48.45 -12.30
N LEU A 39 -100.11 -49.66 -11.74
CA LEU A 39 -98.96 -50.55 -11.60
C LEU A 39 -98.40 -50.97 -12.97
N GLY A 40 -99.27 -51.22 -13.95
CA GLY A 40 -98.88 -51.49 -15.33
C GLY A 40 -98.16 -50.32 -15.98
N TRP A 41 -98.66 -49.09 -15.78
CA TRP A 41 -98.00 -47.88 -16.26
C TRP A 41 -96.65 -47.69 -15.59
N ILE A 42 -96.56 -47.77 -14.26
CA ILE A 42 -95.30 -47.63 -13.52
C ILE A 42 -94.30 -48.70 -13.94
N ALA A 43 -94.75 -49.95 -14.14
CA ALA A 43 -93.90 -51.02 -14.64
C ALA A 43 -93.40 -50.73 -16.06
N TYR A 44 -94.25 -50.23 -16.96
CA TYR A 44 -93.86 -49.86 -18.32
C TYR A 44 -92.88 -48.68 -18.33
N GLU A 45 -93.15 -47.64 -17.55
CA GLU A 45 -92.29 -46.46 -17.42
C GLU A 45 -90.95 -46.80 -16.76
N SER A 46 -90.95 -47.68 -15.75
CA SER A 46 -89.73 -48.18 -15.11
C SER A 46 -88.93 -49.11 -16.03
N TYR A 47 -89.58 -49.81 -16.97
CA TYR A 47 -88.91 -50.67 -17.94
C TYR A 47 -88.32 -49.86 -19.10
N THR A 48 -89.06 -48.88 -19.63
CA THR A 48 -88.60 -48.03 -20.74
C THR A 48 -87.53 -47.02 -20.32
N LYS A 49 -87.51 -46.58 -19.05
CA LYS A 49 -86.43 -45.75 -18.48
C LYS A 49 -85.20 -46.54 -18.00
N LYS A 50 -85.20 -47.87 -18.18
CA LYS A 50 -84.06 -48.72 -17.82
C LYS A 50 -82.99 -48.58 -18.92
N GLY A 51 -81.86 -47.96 -18.61
CA GLY A 51 -80.75 -47.80 -19.55
C GLY A 51 -80.19 -49.12 -20.09
N THR A 52 -79.31 -49.03 -21.09
CA THR A 52 -78.72 -50.18 -21.79
C THR A 52 -77.38 -50.57 -21.15
N ASN A 53 -77.25 -51.83 -20.73
CA ASN A 53 -75.99 -52.34 -20.21
C ASN A 53 -75.07 -52.81 -21.35
N ILE A 54 -73.86 -52.27 -21.40
CA ILE A 54 -72.78 -52.74 -22.26
C ILE A 54 -71.60 -53.26 -21.43
N THR A 55 -70.82 -54.17 -21.98
CA THR A 55 -69.61 -54.72 -21.37
C THR A 55 -68.41 -54.31 -22.22
N VAL A 56 -67.44 -53.62 -21.62
CA VAL A 56 -66.19 -53.22 -22.29
C VAL A 56 -65.01 -53.93 -21.63
N THR A 57 -64.22 -54.65 -22.42
CA THR A 57 -63.03 -55.37 -21.94
C THR A 57 -61.79 -54.50 -22.07
N PHE A 58 -61.14 -54.15 -20.96
CA PHE A 58 -59.88 -53.40 -20.93
C PHE A 58 -58.72 -54.27 -20.42
N LYS A 59 -57.46 -53.89 -20.71
CA LYS A 59 -56.28 -54.56 -20.12
C LYS A 59 -56.13 -54.31 -18.61
N SER A 60 -56.66 -53.19 -18.12
CA SER A 60 -56.60 -52.81 -16.69
C SER A 60 -57.81 -51.96 -16.32
N ALA A 61 -58.27 -52.10 -15.07
CA ALA A 61 -59.33 -51.26 -14.47
C ALA A 61 -58.77 -50.11 -13.63
N GLU A 62 -57.47 -49.82 -13.74
CA GLU A 62 -56.79 -48.84 -12.90
C GLU A 62 -57.52 -47.47 -12.86
N GLY A 63 -57.89 -47.06 -11.65
CA GLY A 63 -58.58 -45.79 -11.37
C GLY A 63 -60.06 -45.72 -11.77
N LEU A 64 -60.65 -46.80 -12.30
CA LEU A 64 -62.09 -46.92 -12.49
C LEU A 64 -62.77 -47.35 -11.17
N LYS A 65 -63.98 -46.85 -10.91
CA LYS A 65 -64.77 -47.15 -9.70
C LYS A 65 -66.21 -47.47 -10.07
N GLU A 66 -66.72 -48.59 -9.55
CA GLU A 66 -68.13 -48.99 -9.68
C GLU A 66 -69.06 -47.91 -9.10
N GLY A 67 -70.15 -47.61 -9.81
CA GLY A 67 -71.15 -46.61 -9.43
C GLY A 67 -70.73 -45.16 -9.60
N VAL A 68 -69.44 -44.88 -9.83
CA VAL A 68 -68.86 -43.53 -9.84
C VAL A 68 -68.32 -43.13 -11.21
N THR A 69 -67.55 -44.01 -11.87
CA THR A 69 -66.88 -43.67 -13.14
C THR A 69 -67.91 -43.38 -14.25
N PRO A 70 -67.91 -42.18 -14.85
CA PRO A 70 -68.82 -41.85 -15.93
C PRO A 70 -68.32 -42.39 -17.28
N LEU A 71 -69.29 -42.71 -18.15
CA LEU A 71 -69.07 -42.81 -19.58
C LEU A 71 -69.34 -41.44 -20.20
N GLU A 72 -68.41 -40.89 -20.97
CA GLU A 72 -68.54 -39.56 -21.56
C GLU A 72 -68.28 -39.50 -23.06
N TYR A 73 -68.95 -38.57 -23.74
CA TYR A 73 -68.61 -38.14 -25.10
C TYR A 73 -68.56 -36.62 -25.14
N LYS A 74 -67.45 -36.05 -25.64
CA LYS A 74 -67.25 -34.59 -25.72
C LYS A 74 -67.56 -33.85 -24.39
N GLY A 75 -67.31 -34.50 -23.25
CA GLY A 75 -67.56 -33.95 -21.91
C GLY A 75 -69.00 -34.09 -21.39
N LEU A 76 -69.92 -34.68 -22.15
CA LEU A 76 -71.28 -35.00 -21.69
C LEU A 76 -71.33 -36.42 -21.11
N GLN A 77 -71.91 -36.58 -19.92
CA GLN A 77 -72.10 -37.88 -19.28
C GLN A 77 -73.23 -38.67 -19.96
N LEU A 78 -72.88 -39.79 -20.57
CA LEU A 78 -73.77 -40.68 -21.32
C LEU A 78 -74.16 -41.94 -20.54
N GLY A 79 -73.50 -42.21 -19.41
CA GLY A 79 -73.74 -43.40 -18.60
C GLY A 79 -72.78 -43.48 -17.41
N LYS A 80 -72.75 -44.63 -16.75
CA LYS A 80 -71.84 -44.89 -15.63
C LYS A 80 -71.45 -46.36 -15.53
N VAL A 81 -70.25 -46.62 -15.03
CA VAL A 81 -69.78 -47.95 -14.70
C VAL A 81 -70.61 -48.52 -13.55
N THR A 82 -71.19 -49.69 -13.74
CA THR A 82 -71.97 -50.38 -12.72
C THR A 82 -71.21 -51.48 -12.01
N LYS A 83 -70.34 -52.21 -12.73
CA LYS A 83 -69.62 -53.38 -12.22
C LYS A 83 -68.28 -53.57 -12.94
N ILE A 84 -67.27 -54.03 -12.22
CA ILE A 84 -65.93 -54.33 -12.72
C ILE A 84 -65.54 -55.71 -12.21
N HIS A 85 -65.27 -56.63 -13.14
CA HIS A 85 -64.84 -57.99 -12.81
C HIS A 85 -63.64 -58.39 -13.65
N ILE A 86 -62.75 -59.19 -13.06
CA ILE A 86 -61.63 -59.77 -13.80
C ILE A 86 -62.17 -60.75 -14.86
N ASN A 87 -61.65 -60.66 -16.08
CA ASN A 87 -61.98 -61.60 -17.15
C ASN A 87 -60.93 -62.70 -17.25
N ASP A 88 -59.65 -62.34 -17.20
CA ASP A 88 -58.48 -63.21 -17.08
C ASP A 88 -57.31 -62.46 -16.40
N LEU A 89 -56.11 -63.06 -16.32
CA LEU A 89 -54.94 -62.44 -15.69
C LEU A 89 -54.47 -61.14 -16.37
N ASN A 90 -54.93 -60.85 -17.58
CA ASN A 90 -54.45 -59.74 -18.41
C ASN A 90 -55.58 -58.76 -18.82
N SER A 91 -56.83 -59.00 -18.40
CA SER A 91 -57.99 -58.22 -18.82
C SER A 91 -59.12 -58.17 -17.79
N VAL A 92 -59.88 -57.08 -17.83
CA VAL A 92 -61.02 -56.79 -16.96
C VAL A 92 -62.25 -56.48 -17.80
N LYS A 93 -63.41 -57.03 -17.42
CA LYS A 93 -64.72 -56.68 -17.99
C LYS A 93 -65.36 -55.59 -17.15
N VAL A 94 -65.67 -54.47 -17.80
CA VAL A 94 -66.30 -53.30 -17.19
C VAL A 94 -67.72 -53.19 -17.73
N ASN A 95 -68.71 -53.40 -16.87
CA ASN A 95 -70.12 -53.23 -17.19
C ASN A 95 -70.49 -51.76 -17.02
N ILE A 96 -71.06 -51.16 -18.06
CA ILE A 96 -71.45 -49.76 -18.14
C ILE A 96 -72.93 -49.68 -18.45
N LEU A 97 -73.68 -48.98 -17.61
CA LEU A 97 -75.06 -48.63 -17.87
C LEU A 97 -75.11 -47.32 -18.65
N VAL A 98 -75.47 -47.40 -19.92
CA VAL A 98 -75.68 -46.27 -20.83
C VAL A 98 -77.11 -45.77 -20.69
N ASN A 99 -77.30 -44.45 -20.66
CA ASN A 99 -78.63 -43.86 -20.57
C ASN A 99 -79.47 -44.20 -21.82
N SER A 100 -80.77 -44.42 -21.63
CA SER A 100 -81.68 -44.91 -22.69
C SER A 100 -81.83 -43.95 -23.88
N ASP A 101 -81.61 -42.64 -23.66
CA ASP A 101 -81.69 -41.58 -24.66
C ASP A 101 -80.51 -41.58 -25.65
N VAL A 102 -79.38 -42.19 -25.28
CA VAL A 102 -78.16 -42.22 -26.11
C VAL A 102 -77.69 -43.62 -26.48
N ALA A 103 -78.32 -44.66 -25.93
CA ALA A 103 -77.94 -46.06 -26.16
C ALA A 103 -77.86 -46.43 -27.64
N ASP A 104 -78.83 -45.99 -28.46
CA ASP A 104 -78.91 -46.31 -29.89
C ASP A 104 -77.77 -45.68 -30.73
N PHE A 105 -77.08 -44.67 -30.20
CA PHE A 105 -75.94 -44.02 -30.87
C PHE A 105 -74.58 -44.56 -30.43
N ILE A 106 -74.53 -45.19 -29.26
CA ILE A 106 -73.30 -45.57 -28.56
C ILE A 106 -73.09 -47.07 -28.54
N ALA A 107 -74.14 -47.84 -28.23
CA ALA A 107 -74.12 -49.31 -28.14
C ALA A 107 -74.28 -49.95 -29.54
N ILE A 108 -73.42 -49.54 -30.48
CA ILE A 108 -73.44 -49.98 -31.87
C ILE A 108 -72.07 -50.49 -32.32
N GLU A 109 -72.06 -51.32 -33.37
CA GLU A 109 -70.82 -51.81 -33.95
C GLU A 109 -69.93 -50.68 -34.50
N GLY A 110 -68.67 -50.63 -34.04
CA GLY A 110 -67.65 -49.64 -34.44
C GLY A 110 -67.52 -48.43 -33.51
N SER A 111 -68.28 -48.37 -32.41
CA SER A 111 -67.96 -47.48 -31.30
C SER A 111 -66.68 -47.94 -30.60
N SER A 112 -65.76 -47.00 -30.37
CA SER A 112 -64.49 -47.26 -29.68
C SER A 112 -64.50 -46.62 -28.29
N PHE A 113 -64.07 -47.38 -27.29
CA PHE A 113 -64.04 -46.95 -25.89
C PHE A 113 -62.59 -46.95 -25.38
N TRP A 114 -62.19 -45.95 -24.59
CA TRP A 114 -60.89 -45.93 -23.93
C TRP A 114 -60.96 -45.29 -22.55
N ILE A 115 -60.04 -45.68 -21.67
CA ILE A 115 -59.90 -45.05 -20.36
C ILE A 115 -59.11 -43.74 -20.53
N LYS A 116 -59.72 -42.61 -20.16
CA LYS A 116 -59.04 -41.32 -20.14
C LYS A 116 -58.49 -41.03 -18.75
N LYS A 117 -57.18 -41.15 -18.63
CA LYS A 117 -56.41 -40.76 -17.44
C LYS A 117 -56.20 -39.23 -17.42
N PRO A 118 -56.13 -38.59 -16.25
CA PRO A 118 -55.75 -37.18 -16.15
C PRO A 118 -54.30 -37.01 -16.64
N THR A 119 -54.08 -36.09 -17.58
CA THR A 119 -52.75 -35.73 -18.10
C THR A 119 -52.41 -34.32 -17.67
N ILE A 120 -51.22 -34.10 -17.12
CA ILE A 120 -50.70 -32.78 -16.79
C ILE A 120 -49.70 -32.41 -17.89
N SER A 121 -50.03 -31.42 -18.73
CA SER A 121 -49.06 -30.80 -19.64
C SER A 121 -48.73 -29.38 -19.18
N LEU A 122 -47.50 -28.93 -19.43
CA LEU A 122 -47.06 -27.56 -19.11
C LEU A 122 -47.78 -26.50 -19.96
N THR A 123 -48.29 -26.88 -21.14
CA THR A 123 -48.91 -26.00 -22.14
C THR A 123 -50.41 -25.78 -21.92
N LYS A 124 -51.11 -26.75 -21.32
CA LYS A 124 -52.56 -26.72 -21.17
C LYS A 124 -52.98 -27.35 -19.86
N VAL A 125 -53.50 -26.52 -18.96
CA VAL A 125 -54.16 -26.99 -17.73
C VAL A 125 -55.55 -27.53 -18.11
N SER A 126 -55.59 -28.73 -18.71
CA SER A 126 -56.82 -29.42 -19.09
C SER A 126 -56.92 -30.72 -18.30
N GLY A 127 -58.06 -30.96 -17.64
CA GLY A 127 -58.26 -32.16 -16.82
C GLY A 127 -58.06 -31.98 -15.31
N LEU A 128 -57.93 -30.73 -14.80
CA LEU A 128 -58.00 -30.47 -13.34
C LEU A 128 -59.29 -31.01 -12.71
N GLY A 129 -60.42 -30.92 -13.42
CA GLY A 129 -61.68 -31.55 -12.99
C GLY A 129 -61.55 -33.07 -12.84
N THR A 130 -60.76 -33.72 -13.70
CA THR A 130 -60.50 -35.17 -13.70
C THR A 130 -59.57 -35.61 -12.57
N LEU A 131 -58.67 -34.73 -12.09
CA LEU A 131 -57.88 -34.96 -10.87
C LEU A 131 -58.77 -35.09 -9.63
N LEU A 132 -59.91 -34.36 -9.59
CA LEU A 132 -60.90 -34.43 -8.52
C LEU A 132 -61.93 -35.55 -8.75
N SER A 133 -62.37 -35.76 -10.01
CA SER A 133 -63.43 -36.73 -10.36
C SER A 133 -62.95 -38.16 -10.64
N GLY A 134 -61.63 -38.38 -10.78
CA GLY A 134 -61.04 -39.69 -11.10
C GLY A 134 -61.08 -40.02 -12.60
N ASN A 135 -60.58 -41.22 -12.96
CA ASN A 135 -60.55 -41.67 -14.35
C ASN A 135 -61.97 -41.82 -14.91
N LYS A 136 -62.11 -41.55 -16.22
CA LYS A 136 -63.37 -41.66 -16.96
C LYS A 136 -63.21 -42.52 -18.20
N ILE A 137 -64.32 -43.05 -18.70
CA ILE A 137 -64.34 -43.78 -19.97
C ILE A 137 -64.88 -42.83 -21.03
N GLU A 138 -64.11 -42.58 -22.10
CA GLU A 138 -64.61 -41.85 -23.26
C GLU A 138 -65.00 -42.82 -24.37
N VAL A 139 -66.03 -42.45 -25.13
CA VAL A 139 -66.46 -43.18 -26.33
C VAL A 139 -66.28 -42.32 -27.57
N LEU A 140 -65.98 -42.94 -28.70
CA LEU A 140 -66.06 -42.35 -30.04
C LEU A 140 -67.05 -43.19 -30.87
N PRO A 141 -68.24 -42.68 -31.21
CA PRO A 141 -69.15 -43.39 -32.09
C PRO A 141 -68.58 -43.46 -33.52
N LYS A 142 -68.96 -44.51 -34.26
CA LYS A 142 -68.51 -44.74 -35.64
C LYS A 142 -68.92 -43.61 -36.61
N TYR A 143 -70.09 -43.01 -36.39
CA TYR A 143 -70.66 -41.98 -37.25
C TYR A 143 -70.78 -40.65 -36.49
N ASN A 144 -70.58 -39.53 -37.18
CA ASN A 144 -70.71 -38.18 -36.61
C ASN A 144 -71.97 -37.44 -37.09
N ASP A 145 -72.81 -38.09 -37.90
CA ASP A 145 -74.00 -37.50 -38.54
C ASP A 145 -75.25 -38.37 -38.25
N LEU A 146 -76.30 -37.75 -37.71
CA LEU A 146 -77.54 -38.39 -37.26
C LEU A 146 -78.29 -39.12 -38.39
N LYS A 147 -78.09 -38.72 -39.67
CA LYS A 147 -78.77 -39.34 -40.83
C LYS A 147 -78.24 -40.73 -41.21
N LYS A 148 -77.11 -41.16 -40.65
CA LYS A 148 -76.45 -42.45 -40.98
C LYS A 148 -76.80 -43.58 -39.99
N TYR A 149 -77.72 -43.35 -39.05
CA TYR A 149 -78.06 -44.29 -37.98
C TYR A 149 -79.25 -45.22 -38.27
N GLU A 150 -79.94 -45.09 -39.40
CA GLU A 150 -81.19 -45.83 -39.68
C GLU A 150 -81.02 -47.36 -39.91
N ASN A 151 -79.80 -47.90 -40.03
CA ASN A 151 -79.53 -49.33 -40.29
C ASN A 151 -78.32 -49.89 -39.51
N VAL A 152 -78.20 -49.56 -38.22
CA VAL A 152 -77.02 -49.96 -37.43
C VAL A 152 -77.33 -51.14 -36.51
N LYS A 153 -76.45 -52.16 -36.50
CA LYS A 153 -76.58 -53.33 -35.61
C LYS A 153 -76.20 -52.96 -34.17
N PRO A 154 -77.08 -53.18 -33.18
CA PRO A 154 -76.72 -52.96 -31.79
C PRO A 154 -75.64 -53.96 -31.35
N LYS A 155 -74.69 -53.48 -30.55
CA LYS A 155 -73.61 -54.28 -29.97
C LYS A 155 -73.50 -53.96 -28.48
N TYR A 156 -73.41 -55.00 -27.67
CA TYR A 156 -73.37 -54.86 -26.21
C TYR A 156 -72.02 -55.28 -25.61
N GLU A 157 -71.11 -55.86 -26.40
CA GLU A 157 -69.75 -56.22 -25.97
C GLU A 157 -68.70 -55.49 -26.81
N PHE A 158 -67.73 -54.85 -26.15
CA PHE A 158 -66.70 -54.03 -26.79
C PHE A 158 -65.30 -54.35 -26.25
N GLU A 159 -64.31 -54.11 -27.09
CA GLU A 159 -62.90 -54.09 -26.69
C GLU A 159 -62.47 -52.65 -26.44
N GLY A 160 -61.84 -52.41 -25.30
CA GLY A 160 -61.36 -51.11 -24.88
C GLY A 160 -59.93 -50.85 -25.37
N LEU A 161 -59.69 -49.65 -25.92
CA LEU A 161 -58.39 -49.21 -26.40
C LEU A 161 -57.54 -48.62 -25.25
N ASP A 162 -56.22 -48.81 -25.33
CA ASP A 162 -55.26 -48.31 -24.33
C ASP A 162 -55.07 -46.78 -24.42
N THR A 163 -55.17 -46.22 -25.62
CA THR A 163 -55.06 -44.79 -25.88
C THR A 163 -56.19 -44.35 -26.78
N LYS A 164 -56.47 -43.04 -26.75
CA LYS A 164 -57.42 -42.43 -27.68
C LYS A 164 -56.95 -42.74 -29.12
N PRO A 165 -57.80 -43.28 -29.99
CA PRO A 165 -57.44 -43.48 -31.39
C PRO A 165 -57.06 -42.13 -32.00
N SER A 166 -55.96 -42.08 -32.76
CA SER A 166 -55.53 -40.87 -33.44
C SER A 166 -56.65 -40.42 -34.36
N LEU A 167 -57.33 -39.33 -34.02
CA LEU A 167 -58.19 -38.68 -34.99
C LEU A 167 -57.26 -38.18 -36.09
N GLU A 168 -57.42 -38.69 -37.31
CA GLU A 168 -57.25 -37.84 -38.48
C GLU A 168 -58.27 -36.72 -38.31
N THR A 169 -57.87 -35.66 -37.61
CA THR A 169 -58.69 -34.47 -37.48
C THR A 169 -58.82 -33.91 -38.89
N ASN A 170 -60.05 -33.95 -39.42
CA ASN A 170 -60.49 -33.28 -40.65
C ASN A 170 -60.27 -31.75 -40.58
N GLY A 171 -59.02 -31.32 -40.48
CA GLY A 171 -58.58 -29.94 -40.62
C GLY A 171 -57.63 -29.86 -41.80
N ASN A 172 -57.84 -28.87 -42.68
CA ASN A 172 -57.03 -28.61 -43.87
C ASN A 172 -55.57 -28.16 -43.58
N GLY A 173 -54.99 -28.51 -42.43
CA GLY A 173 -53.61 -28.15 -42.13
C GLY A 173 -52.59 -29.07 -42.81
N TYR A 174 -51.31 -28.74 -42.65
CA TYR A 174 -50.23 -29.30 -43.45
C TYR A 174 -49.19 -30.00 -42.57
N TYR A 175 -48.82 -31.23 -42.92
CA TYR A 175 -47.91 -32.05 -42.13
C TYR A 175 -46.49 -32.08 -42.73
N VAL A 176 -45.49 -32.00 -41.86
CA VAL A 176 -44.07 -32.08 -42.24
C VAL A 176 -43.37 -33.14 -41.39
N SER A 177 -42.60 -34.01 -42.04
CA SER A 177 -41.76 -35.00 -41.36
C SER A 177 -40.40 -34.39 -41.04
N ILE A 178 -40.03 -34.38 -39.76
CA ILE A 178 -38.77 -33.83 -39.26
C ILE A 178 -37.96 -34.97 -38.63
N LEU A 179 -36.69 -35.07 -39.00
CA LEU A 179 -35.75 -36.08 -38.53
C LEU A 179 -34.75 -35.47 -37.55
N SER A 180 -34.52 -36.13 -36.42
CA SER A 180 -33.51 -35.71 -35.45
C SER A 180 -32.72 -36.90 -34.92
N ASN A 181 -31.41 -36.69 -34.73
CA ASN A 181 -30.54 -37.62 -33.99
C ASN A 181 -30.64 -37.42 -32.47
N ARG A 182 -31.15 -36.25 -32.02
CA ARG A 182 -31.29 -35.87 -30.61
C ARG A 182 -32.54 -35.02 -30.43
N ALA A 183 -33.61 -35.61 -29.91
CA ALA A 183 -34.88 -34.95 -29.66
C ALA A 183 -35.21 -34.85 -28.15
N ASP A 184 -34.17 -34.80 -27.32
CA ASP A 184 -34.25 -34.82 -25.85
C ASP A 184 -35.16 -33.71 -25.28
N PHE A 185 -35.36 -32.62 -26.04
CA PHE A 185 -36.15 -31.44 -25.65
C PHE A 185 -37.38 -31.20 -26.53
N VAL A 186 -37.80 -32.19 -27.33
CA VAL A 186 -38.98 -32.10 -28.20
C VAL A 186 -40.01 -33.13 -27.77
N GLU A 187 -41.22 -32.70 -27.43
CA GLU A 187 -42.35 -33.53 -27.02
C GLU A 187 -43.55 -33.32 -27.95
N ILE A 188 -44.58 -34.16 -27.81
CA ILE A 188 -45.87 -33.90 -28.45
C ILE A 188 -46.40 -32.56 -27.91
N GLU A 189 -47.01 -31.75 -28.79
CA GLU A 189 -47.40 -30.36 -28.59
C GLU A 189 -46.24 -29.34 -28.52
N THR A 190 -44.99 -29.73 -28.76
CA THR A 190 -43.89 -28.76 -28.86
C THR A 190 -44.17 -27.73 -29.97
N PRO A 191 -44.15 -26.42 -29.66
CA PRO A 191 -44.50 -25.39 -30.62
C PRO A 191 -43.44 -25.21 -31.70
N ILE A 192 -43.90 -24.94 -32.91
CA ILE A 192 -43.08 -24.60 -34.07
C ILE A 192 -43.24 -23.10 -34.34
N PHE A 193 -42.12 -22.39 -34.39
CA PHE A 193 -42.06 -20.94 -34.50
C PHE A 193 -41.49 -20.50 -35.84
N TYR A 194 -42.10 -19.46 -36.41
CA TYR A 194 -41.55 -18.69 -37.52
C TYR A 194 -41.51 -17.22 -37.10
N ASN A 195 -40.34 -16.58 -37.16
CA ASN A 195 -40.15 -15.21 -36.66
C ASN A 195 -40.76 -14.97 -35.26
N LYS A 196 -40.60 -15.94 -34.34
CA LYS A 196 -41.13 -15.94 -32.96
C LYS A 196 -42.66 -16.09 -32.82
N PHE A 197 -43.41 -16.28 -33.91
CA PHE A 197 -44.84 -16.61 -33.88
C PHE A 197 -45.04 -18.11 -33.98
N GLN A 198 -45.91 -18.68 -33.15
CA GLN A 198 -46.25 -20.10 -33.24
C GLN A 198 -47.09 -20.34 -34.49
N ILE A 199 -46.55 -21.14 -35.40
CA ILE A 199 -47.16 -21.49 -36.69
C ILE A 199 -47.62 -22.95 -36.76
N GLY A 200 -47.27 -23.76 -35.77
CA GLY A 200 -47.62 -25.18 -35.72
C GLY A 200 -47.17 -25.82 -34.41
N GLU A 201 -47.28 -27.15 -34.37
CA GLU A 201 -46.92 -27.97 -33.22
C GLU A 201 -46.54 -29.39 -33.64
N ILE A 202 -45.77 -30.08 -32.80
CA ILE A 202 -45.43 -31.49 -33.01
C ILE A 202 -46.62 -32.36 -32.59
N VAL A 203 -47.11 -33.21 -33.49
CA VAL A 203 -48.27 -34.07 -33.24
C VAL A 203 -47.90 -35.55 -33.08
N SER A 204 -46.69 -35.93 -33.48
CA SER A 204 -46.18 -37.29 -33.32
C SER A 204 -44.67 -37.29 -33.09
N LYS A 205 -44.20 -38.21 -32.25
CA LYS A 205 -42.79 -38.48 -31.95
C LYS A 205 -42.59 -40.00 -31.91
N VAL A 206 -41.80 -40.53 -32.84
CA VAL A 206 -41.55 -41.97 -32.98
C VAL A 206 -40.04 -42.19 -33.06
N PHE A 207 -39.52 -43.08 -32.22
CA PHE A 207 -38.13 -43.52 -32.29
C PHE A 207 -38.04 -44.79 -33.13
N LYS A 208 -37.26 -44.74 -34.21
CA LYS A 208 -37.05 -45.86 -35.15
C LYS A 208 -35.66 -45.74 -35.77
N ASP A 209 -34.96 -46.86 -35.97
CA ASP A 209 -33.67 -46.91 -36.67
C ASP A 209 -32.60 -45.95 -36.07
N GLU A 210 -32.52 -45.88 -34.74
CA GLU A 210 -31.64 -44.97 -33.98
C GLU A 210 -31.89 -43.46 -34.20
N GLN A 211 -33.00 -43.11 -34.86
CA GLN A 211 -33.39 -41.73 -35.12
C GLN A 211 -34.78 -41.44 -34.58
N VAL A 212 -35.04 -40.16 -34.30
CA VAL A 212 -36.35 -39.69 -33.86
C VAL A 212 -37.05 -39.02 -35.05
N TYR A 213 -38.17 -39.63 -35.47
CA TYR A 213 -39.09 -39.10 -36.47
C TYR A 213 -40.18 -38.29 -35.77
N LEU A 214 -40.28 -37.03 -36.14
CA LEU A 214 -41.25 -36.08 -35.63
C LEU A 214 -42.22 -35.71 -36.74
N LYS A 215 -43.53 -35.76 -36.46
CA LYS A 215 -44.54 -35.23 -37.38
C LYS A 215 -45.00 -33.88 -36.86
N ALA A 216 -44.74 -32.84 -37.62
CA ALA A 216 -45.17 -31.47 -37.36
C ALA A 216 -46.49 -31.20 -38.05
N TYR A 217 -47.45 -30.60 -37.34
CA TYR A 217 -48.66 -30.02 -37.90
C TYR A 217 -48.52 -28.50 -37.98
N ILE A 218 -48.66 -27.95 -39.18
CA ILE A 218 -48.55 -26.53 -39.47
C ILE A 218 -49.96 -26.00 -39.71
N TYR A 219 -50.30 -24.93 -39.00
CA TYR A 219 -51.65 -24.37 -39.05
C TYR A 219 -51.92 -23.78 -40.43
N ASP A 220 -53.11 -24.03 -40.97
CA ASP A 220 -53.45 -23.75 -42.38
C ASP A 220 -53.12 -22.31 -42.83
N ARG A 221 -53.46 -21.32 -42.01
CA ARG A 221 -53.16 -19.89 -42.24
C ARG A 221 -51.68 -19.55 -42.41
N TYR A 222 -50.78 -20.43 -41.96
CA TYR A 222 -49.32 -20.24 -41.98
C TYR A 222 -48.60 -21.20 -42.93
N ASN A 223 -49.33 -22.04 -43.67
CA ASN A 223 -48.77 -23.00 -44.62
C ASN A 223 -47.83 -22.37 -45.67
N HIS A 224 -48.03 -21.09 -46.00
CA HIS A 224 -47.22 -20.34 -46.97
C HIS A 224 -45.84 -19.91 -46.44
N LEU A 225 -45.61 -20.00 -45.13
CA LEU A 225 -44.35 -19.56 -44.51
C LEU A 225 -43.25 -20.61 -44.60
N ILE A 226 -43.60 -21.85 -44.99
CA ILE A 226 -42.67 -22.97 -45.05
C ILE A 226 -42.69 -23.63 -46.43
N ASN A 227 -41.52 -24.08 -46.87
CA ASN A 227 -41.27 -24.66 -48.18
C ASN A 227 -39.96 -25.48 -48.14
N SER A 228 -39.56 -26.11 -49.25
CA SER A 228 -38.40 -27.02 -49.32
C SER A 228 -37.06 -26.38 -48.94
N SER A 229 -36.94 -25.04 -48.93
CA SER A 229 -35.76 -24.31 -48.47
C SER A 229 -35.71 -24.11 -46.94
N SER A 230 -36.76 -24.54 -46.24
CA SER A 230 -36.92 -24.28 -44.81
C SER A 230 -36.05 -25.22 -43.97
N LYS A 231 -35.31 -24.64 -43.04
CA LYS A 231 -34.43 -25.34 -42.10
C LYS A 231 -35.03 -25.25 -40.70
N PHE A 232 -35.15 -26.40 -40.04
CA PHE A 232 -35.66 -26.51 -38.68
C PHE A 232 -34.49 -26.56 -37.71
N TYR A 233 -34.49 -25.71 -36.68
CA TYR A 233 -33.48 -25.76 -35.64
C TYR A 233 -34.10 -25.63 -34.27
N MET A 234 -33.50 -26.29 -33.27
CA MET A 234 -33.97 -26.20 -31.90
C MET A 234 -33.81 -24.78 -31.35
N ASN A 235 -34.85 -24.29 -30.68
CA ASN A 235 -34.80 -23.05 -29.93
C ASN A 235 -34.37 -23.36 -28.49
N LYS A 236 -33.12 -23.05 -28.15
CA LYS A 236 -32.65 -23.19 -26.78
C LYS A 236 -33.33 -22.14 -25.90
N ALA A 237 -33.94 -22.61 -24.82
CA ALA A 237 -34.66 -21.81 -23.84
C ALA A 237 -33.84 -20.63 -23.29
N LEU A 238 -32.59 -20.92 -22.97
CA LEU A 238 -31.60 -19.99 -22.46
C LEU A 238 -30.31 -20.20 -23.26
N ASN A 239 -29.91 -19.19 -24.03
CA ASN A 239 -28.63 -19.22 -24.74
C ASN A 239 -27.63 -18.32 -24.00
N VAL A 240 -26.65 -18.95 -23.36
CA VAL A 240 -25.58 -18.26 -22.64
C VAL A 240 -24.30 -18.39 -23.46
N ASN A 241 -23.92 -17.31 -24.14
CA ASN A 241 -22.68 -17.26 -24.90
C ASN A 241 -21.61 -16.55 -24.08
N PHE A 242 -20.49 -17.24 -23.85
CA PHE A 242 -19.28 -16.68 -23.25
C PHE A 242 -18.29 -16.41 -24.38
N GLY A 243 -17.88 -15.16 -24.57
CA GLY A 243 -16.92 -14.79 -25.62
C GLY A 243 -16.25 -13.44 -25.35
N PRO A 244 -15.31 -12.99 -26.21
CA PRO A 244 -14.43 -11.81 -25.98
C PRO A 244 -15.11 -10.50 -25.56
N GLY A 245 -16.42 -10.37 -25.80
CA GLY A 245 -17.26 -9.25 -25.38
C GLY A 245 -18.03 -9.43 -24.07
N GLY A 246 -17.78 -10.51 -23.31
CA GLY A 246 -18.43 -10.83 -22.04
C GLY A 246 -19.48 -11.95 -22.13
N VAL A 247 -20.35 -12.01 -21.11
CA VAL A 247 -21.47 -12.97 -21.07
C VAL A 247 -22.66 -12.37 -21.81
N LYS A 248 -23.03 -12.96 -22.93
CA LYS A 248 -24.27 -12.62 -23.64
C LYS A 248 -25.35 -13.62 -23.28
N LEU A 249 -26.34 -13.14 -22.53
CA LEU A 249 -27.53 -13.90 -22.16
C LEU A 249 -28.64 -13.56 -23.15
N GLU A 250 -28.92 -14.47 -24.07
CA GLU A 250 -30.06 -14.37 -24.98
C GLU A 250 -31.21 -15.20 -24.41
N VAL A 251 -32.19 -14.50 -23.84
CA VAL A 251 -33.44 -15.09 -23.36
C VAL A 251 -34.46 -14.89 -24.46
N SER A 252 -35.00 -15.99 -24.98
CA SER A 252 -36.17 -15.95 -25.86
C SER A 252 -37.41 -15.54 -25.05
N SER A 253 -38.63 -15.56 -25.61
CA SER A 253 -39.81 -15.25 -24.78
C SER A 253 -39.87 -16.17 -23.55
N PHE A 254 -40.32 -15.68 -22.39
CA PHE A 254 -40.41 -16.50 -21.17
C PHE A 254 -41.16 -17.83 -21.40
N TYR A 255 -42.18 -17.80 -22.26
CA TYR A 255 -42.90 -18.98 -22.74
C TYR A 255 -42.00 -19.97 -23.50
N SER A 256 -41.19 -19.50 -24.46
CA SER A 256 -40.21 -20.31 -25.20
C SER A 256 -39.07 -20.83 -24.31
N ALA A 257 -38.70 -20.08 -23.26
CA ALA A 257 -37.67 -20.45 -22.30
C ALA A 257 -38.08 -21.58 -21.33
N LEU A 258 -39.37 -21.80 -21.13
CA LEU A 258 -39.89 -22.85 -20.25
C LEU A 258 -40.19 -24.16 -21.00
N ILE A 259 -40.72 -24.07 -22.21
CA ILE A 259 -41.26 -25.23 -22.96
C ILE A 259 -40.28 -25.70 -24.05
N GLY A 260 -39.35 -24.85 -24.48
CA GLY A 260 -38.56 -25.09 -25.69
C GLY A 260 -39.41 -24.91 -26.95
N GLY A 261 -38.83 -25.22 -28.12
CA GLY A 261 -39.54 -25.13 -29.39
C GLY A 261 -38.64 -25.36 -30.58
N ILE A 262 -39.24 -25.44 -31.77
CA ILE A 262 -38.51 -25.56 -33.04
C ILE A 262 -38.70 -24.27 -33.81
N ASN A 263 -37.61 -23.61 -34.21
CA ASN A 263 -37.69 -22.47 -35.12
C ASN A 263 -37.53 -22.93 -36.56
N VAL A 264 -38.18 -22.22 -37.47
CA VAL A 264 -38.08 -22.41 -38.90
C VAL A 264 -37.42 -21.19 -39.53
N LEU A 265 -36.38 -21.43 -40.34
CA LEU A 265 -35.76 -20.42 -41.21
C LEU A 265 -35.98 -20.82 -42.67
N THR A 266 -36.69 -19.99 -43.42
CA THR A 266 -36.91 -20.18 -44.86
C THR A 266 -35.96 -19.28 -45.64
N LEU A 267 -35.04 -19.90 -46.38
CA LEU A 267 -33.97 -19.18 -47.09
C LEU A 267 -34.47 -18.56 -48.40
N GLU A 268 -35.35 -19.27 -49.11
CA GLU A 268 -35.92 -18.86 -50.39
C GLU A 268 -37.45 -18.89 -50.31
N LYS A 269 -38.12 -17.75 -50.48
CA LYS A 269 -39.59 -17.67 -50.31
C LYS A 269 -40.37 -18.39 -51.41
N ASP A 270 -39.82 -18.43 -52.63
CA ASP A 270 -40.50 -18.94 -53.83
C ASP A 270 -40.17 -20.42 -54.11
N ALA A 271 -39.49 -21.10 -53.18
CA ALA A 271 -39.17 -22.53 -53.32
C ALA A 271 -40.44 -23.41 -53.27
N LYS A 272 -40.32 -24.63 -53.79
CA LYS A 272 -41.43 -25.60 -53.85
C LYS A 272 -41.95 -25.93 -52.45
N LYS A 273 -43.25 -26.18 -52.32
CA LYS A 273 -43.86 -26.62 -51.05
C LYS A 273 -43.23 -27.96 -50.61
N MET A 274 -43.01 -28.16 -49.30
CA MET A 274 -42.45 -29.42 -48.79
C MET A 274 -43.42 -30.58 -49.07
N GLN A 275 -42.92 -31.80 -49.18
CA GLN A 275 -43.77 -32.98 -49.28
C GLN A 275 -43.87 -33.66 -47.91
N GLU A 276 -45.01 -34.29 -47.61
CA GLU A 276 -45.26 -34.89 -46.29
C GLU A 276 -44.35 -36.11 -46.03
N ASP A 277 -43.98 -36.81 -47.10
CA ASP A 277 -43.12 -37.99 -47.14
C ASP A 277 -41.61 -37.67 -47.13
N GLU A 278 -41.23 -36.42 -47.41
CA GLU A 278 -39.84 -35.96 -47.29
C GLU A 278 -39.47 -35.66 -45.83
N SER A 279 -38.32 -36.17 -45.40
CA SER A 279 -37.79 -35.94 -44.05
C SER A 279 -36.81 -34.77 -44.02
N TYR A 280 -37.04 -33.82 -43.11
CA TYR A 280 -36.22 -32.62 -42.95
C TYR A 280 -35.41 -32.65 -41.64
N ILE A 281 -34.12 -32.31 -41.69
CA ILE A 281 -33.25 -32.39 -40.51
C ILE A 281 -33.57 -31.29 -39.50
N LEU A 282 -33.65 -31.66 -38.23
CA LEU A 282 -33.66 -30.75 -37.08
C LEU A 282 -32.22 -30.47 -36.63
N TYR A 283 -31.74 -29.25 -36.88
CA TYR A 283 -30.42 -28.78 -36.47
C TYR A 283 -30.39 -28.38 -34.99
N GLU A 284 -29.23 -28.47 -34.35
CA GLU A 284 -29.12 -28.19 -32.92
C GLU A 284 -29.33 -26.70 -32.58
N ASN A 285 -28.90 -25.83 -33.49
CA ASN A 285 -29.00 -24.37 -33.35
C ASN A 285 -28.76 -23.69 -34.72
N LYS A 286 -28.95 -22.37 -34.75
CA LYS A 286 -28.78 -21.56 -35.97
C LYS A 286 -27.34 -21.54 -36.50
N GLU A 287 -26.31 -21.63 -35.65
CA GLU A 287 -24.89 -21.61 -36.05
C GLU A 287 -24.52 -22.83 -36.90
N GLU A 288 -25.25 -23.94 -36.80
CA GLU A 288 -25.06 -25.13 -37.64
C GLU A 288 -25.48 -24.92 -39.09
N LEU A 289 -26.32 -23.91 -39.36
CA LEU A 289 -26.78 -23.55 -40.71
C LEU A 289 -25.78 -22.69 -41.49
N GLU A 290 -24.76 -22.15 -40.82
CA GLU A 290 -23.76 -21.28 -41.45
C GLU A 290 -22.70 -22.10 -42.20
N GLU A 291 -22.31 -21.63 -43.39
CA GLU A 291 -21.25 -22.26 -44.18
C GLU A 291 -19.87 -22.03 -43.55
N LYS A 292 -19.07 -23.09 -43.46
CA LYS A 292 -17.81 -23.13 -42.71
C LYS A 292 -16.67 -23.68 -43.56
N THR A 293 -15.52 -23.01 -43.52
CA THR A 293 -14.26 -23.50 -44.09
C THR A 293 -13.36 -24.00 -42.96
N PHE A 294 -12.97 -25.28 -43.02
CA PHE A 294 -12.17 -25.91 -41.96
C PHE A 294 -10.66 -25.71 -42.14
N LEU A 295 -9.96 -25.59 -41.01
CA LEU A 295 -8.50 -25.50 -40.93
C LEU A 295 -7.97 -26.25 -39.70
N ASN A 296 -6.68 -26.54 -39.70
CA ASN A 296 -5.97 -27.14 -38.57
C ASN A 296 -5.00 -26.13 -37.95
N LEU A 297 -5.03 -26.03 -36.63
CA LEU A 297 -4.18 -25.16 -35.84
C LEU A 297 -3.30 -26.01 -34.92
N LYS A 298 -1.98 -25.91 -35.08
CA LYS A 298 -1.00 -26.60 -34.26
C LYS A 298 -0.54 -25.70 -33.11
N PHE A 299 -0.61 -26.21 -31.90
CA PHE A 299 -0.15 -25.56 -30.66
C PHE A 299 0.94 -26.40 -29.99
N ASP A 300 1.84 -25.73 -29.26
CA ASP A 300 2.85 -26.39 -28.43
C ASP A 300 2.24 -27.01 -27.16
N THR A 301 1.19 -26.40 -26.61
CA THR A 301 0.47 -26.88 -25.41
C THR A 301 -1.03 -26.64 -25.54
N ALA A 302 -1.85 -27.40 -24.81
CA ALA A 302 -3.31 -27.21 -24.76
C ALA A 302 -3.74 -26.12 -23.75
N ASN A 303 -2.79 -25.45 -23.09
CA ASN A 303 -3.11 -24.55 -21.99
C ASN A 303 -3.90 -23.34 -22.48
N GLY A 304 -5.16 -23.26 -22.05
CA GLY A 304 -6.01 -22.13 -22.33
C GLY A 304 -6.69 -22.17 -23.71
N ILE A 305 -6.80 -23.34 -24.33
CA ILE A 305 -7.63 -23.54 -25.52
C ILE A 305 -8.60 -24.70 -25.28
N GLY A 306 -9.78 -24.61 -25.86
CA GLY A 306 -10.81 -25.64 -25.78
C GLY A 306 -11.77 -25.58 -26.97
N GLU A 307 -12.75 -26.49 -26.99
CA GLU A 307 -13.86 -26.41 -27.93
C GLU A 307 -14.54 -25.03 -27.83
N ARG A 308 -14.97 -24.50 -28.98
CA ARG A 308 -15.61 -23.17 -29.12
C ARG A 308 -14.72 -21.95 -28.88
N THR A 309 -13.41 -22.11 -28.68
CA THR A 309 -12.47 -20.96 -28.60
C THR A 309 -12.56 -20.10 -29.87
N SER A 310 -12.84 -18.81 -29.71
CA SER A 310 -13.05 -17.89 -30.85
C SER A 310 -11.76 -17.58 -31.61
N ILE A 311 -11.89 -17.49 -32.93
CA ILE A 311 -10.90 -16.91 -33.84
C ILE A 311 -11.37 -15.49 -34.17
N MET A 312 -10.51 -14.51 -33.92
CA MET A 312 -10.82 -13.09 -33.97
C MET A 312 -9.96 -12.38 -35.02
N TYR A 313 -10.58 -11.56 -35.85
CA TYR A 313 -9.89 -10.65 -36.75
C TYR A 313 -10.38 -9.23 -36.52
N LYS A 314 -9.47 -8.30 -36.19
CA LYS A 314 -9.78 -6.90 -35.87
C LYS A 314 -10.92 -6.72 -34.85
N GLY A 315 -11.05 -7.64 -33.90
CA GLY A 315 -12.10 -7.62 -32.87
C GLY A 315 -13.44 -8.26 -33.27
N ILE A 316 -13.56 -8.81 -34.48
CA ILE A 316 -14.74 -9.53 -34.97
C ILE A 316 -14.47 -11.03 -34.88
N GLU A 317 -15.45 -11.81 -34.41
CA GLU A 317 -15.38 -13.27 -34.44
C GLU A 317 -15.56 -13.77 -35.86
N VAL A 318 -14.54 -14.44 -36.38
CA VAL A 318 -14.50 -14.94 -37.76
C VAL A 318 -14.53 -16.47 -37.84
N GLY A 319 -14.45 -17.15 -36.70
CA GLY A 319 -14.39 -18.60 -36.63
C GLY A 319 -14.26 -19.12 -35.22
N LYS A 320 -14.22 -20.45 -35.05
CA LYS A 320 -14.04 -21.12 -33.75
C LYS A 320 -13.27 -22.43 -33.87
N ILE A 321 -12.68 -22.86 -32.76
CA ILE A 321 -12.22 -24.24 -32.61
C ILE A 321 -13.44 -25.16 -32.51
N LYS A 322 -13.48 -26.20 -33.35
CA LYS A 322 -14.48 -27.25 -33.31
C LYS A 322 -14.06 -28.36 -32.35
N GLU A 323 -12.83 -28.85 -32.50
CA GLU A 323 -12.31 -30.00 -31.74
C GLU A 323 -10.82 -29.79 -31.44
N VAL A 324 -10.33 -30.37 -30.35
CA VAL A 324 -8.92 -30.35 -29.95
C VAL A 324 -8.44 -31.78 -29.73
N HIS A 325 -7.39 -32.18 -30.46
CA HIS A 325 -6.82 -33.53 -30.38
C HIS A 325 -5.34 -33.46 -30.02
N LEU A 326 -4.88 -34.37 -29.16
CA LEU A 326 -3.46 -34.55 -28.89
C LEU A 326 -2.84 -35.43 -29.97
N ASN A 327 -1.81 -34.95 -30.65
CA ASN A 327 -1.04 -35.71 -31.64
C ASN A 327 0.43 -35.77 -31.20
N ASN A 328 0.80 -36.91 -30.62
CA ASN A 328 2.11 -37.18 -29.98
C ASN A 328 2.47 -36.13 -28.92
N ASN A 329 3.33 -35.16 -29.27
CA ASN A 329 3.83 -34.08 -28.41
C ASN A 329 3.29 -32.70 -28.81
N SER A 330 2.30 -32.63 -29.70
CA SER A 330 1.70 -31.37 -30.13
C SER A 330 0.18 -31.44 -30.13
N VAL A 331 -0.46 -30.30 -29.91
CA VAL A 331 -1.91 -30.21 -29.87
C VAL A 331 -2.39 -29.70 -31.22
N ILE A 332 -3.26 -30.45 -31.89
CA ILE A 332 -3.85 -30.05 -33.18
C ILE A 332 -5.33 -29.79 -32.93
N ALA A 333 -5.75 -28.54 -33.10
CA ALA A 333 -7.14 -28.17 -33.06
C ALA A 333 -7.72 -28.09 -34.48
N LYS A 334 -8.83 -28.78 -34.72
CA LYS A 334 -9.64 -28.59 -35.91
C LYS A 334 -10.52 -27.37 -35.66
N ALA A 335 -10.34 -26.34 -36.46
CA ALA A 335 -11.11 -25.11 -36.36
C ALA A 335 -11.85 -24.85 -37.68
N PHE A 336 -12.76 -23.88 -37.65
CA PHE A 336 -13.38 -23.35 -38.85
C PHE A 336 -13.37 -21.83 -38.82
N VAL A 337 -13.39 -21.22 -40.00
CA VAL A 337 -13.82 -19.84 -40.20
C VAL A 337 -15.11 -19.83 -41.00
N TYR A 338 -15.97 -18.83 -40.79
CA TYR A 338 -17.16 -18.69 -41.63
C TYR A 338 -16.76 -18.40 -43.08
N LYS A 339 -17.57 -18.84 -44.03
CA LYS A 339 -17.25 -18.78 -45.47
C LYS A 339 -16.85 -17.37 -45.94
N ASP A 340 -17.52 -16.34 -45.43
CA ASP A 340 -17.23 -14.93 -45.73
C ASP A 340 -15.80 -14.49 -45.32
N TYR A 341 -15.17 -15.22 -44.39
CA TYR A 341 -13.83 -14.93 -43.87
C TYR A 341 -12.75 -15.90 -44.36
N GLU A 342 -13.07 -16.75 -45.34
CA GLU A 342 -12.12 -17.70 -45.93
C GLU A 342 -10.85 -17.02 -46.47
N TYR A 343 -10.95 -15.77 -46.94
CA TYR A 343 -9.81 -15.00 -47.43
C TYR A 343 -8.72 -14.74 -46.37
N LEU A 344 -9.04 -14.87 -45.06
CA LEU A 344 -8.06 -14.75 -43.97
C LEU A 344 -7.11 -15.95 -43.91
N LEU A 345 -7.46 -17.06 -44.54
CA LEU A 345 -6.69 -18.30 -44.56
C LEU A 345 -5.59 -18.24 -45.62
N SER A 346 -4.63 -17.34 -45.43
CA SER A 346 -3.50 -17.16 -46.35
C SER A 346 -2.18 -17.66 -45.77
N GLU A 347 -1.28 -18.18 -46.60
CA GLU A 347 0.06 -18.64 -46.22
C GLU A 347 0.90 -17.60 -45.46
N ASN A 348 0.64 -16.30 -45.70
CA ASN A 348 1.33 -15.19 -45.05
C ASN A 348 0.65 -14.72 -43.76
N SER A 349 -0.52 -15.28 -43.43
CA SER A 349 -1.27 -14.92 -42.22
C SER A 349 -0.71 -15.64 -41.00
N LYS A 350 -0.68 -14.92 -39.88
CA LYS A 350 -0.18 -15.44 -38.60
C LYS A 350 -1.31 -15.50 -37.58
N PHE A 351 -1.31 -16.55 -36.78
CA PHE A 351 -2.31 -16.79 -35.74
C PHE A 351 -1.63 -16.77 -34.39
N TYR A 352 -2.18 -16.01 -33.45
CA TYR A 352 -1.63 -15.82 -32.11
C TYR A 352 -2.63 -16.22 -31.05
N LEU A 353 -2.19 -16.96 -30.04
CA LEU A 353 -3.01 -17.20 -28.85
C LEU A 353 -2.93 -15.98 -27.95
N ASN A 354 -4.08 -15.38 -27.64
CA ASN A 354 -4.21 -14.26 -26.72
C ASN A 354 -4.78 -14.78 -25.39
N SER A 355 -3.93 -14.85 -24.37
CA SER A 355 -4.30 -15.21 -23.00
C SER A 355 -4.10 -14.05 -22.03
N VAL A 356 -4.62 -14.20 -20.80
CA VAL A 356 -4.40 -13.24 -19.72
C VAL A 356 -2.91 -13.17 -19.43
N GLU A 357 -2.30 -11.99 -19.58
CA GLU A 357 -0.92 -11.75 -19.14
C GLU A 357 -0.96 -10.93 -17.84
N VAL A 358 -0.65 -11.57 -16.72
CA VAL A 358 -0.53 -10.88 -15.43
C VAL A 358 0.88 -10.36 -15.28
N GLY A 359 1.02 -9.04 -15.23
CA GLY A 359 2.28 -8.37 -14.94
C GLY A 359 2.09 -7.26 -13.91
N ILE A 360 3.20 -6.77 -13.40
CA ILE A 360 3.23 -5.65 -12.44
C ILE A 360 2.76 -4.32 -13.09
N ASP A 361 2.84 -4.24 -14.42
CA ASP A 361 2.30 -3.14 -15.23
C ASP A 361 0.76 -3.19 -15.40
N GLY A 362 0.10 -4.13 -14.72
CA GLY A 362 -1.31 -4.44 -14.85
C GLY A 362 -1.54 -5.74 -15.62
N VAL A 363 -2.80 -6.15 -15.66
CA VAL A 363 -3.22 -7.35 -16.38
C VAL A 363 -3.56 -6.95 -17.81
N LYS A 364 -2.82 -7.50 -18.78
CA LYS A 364 -3.16 -7.32 -20.20
C LYS A 364 -4.14 -8.41 -20.61
N ASN A 365 -4.96 -8.08 -21.61
CA ASN A 365 -6.05 -8.93 -22.07
C ASN A 365 -7.01 -9.30 -20.93
N LEU A 366 -7.31 -8.37 -20.01
CA LEU A 366 -8.26 -8.60 -18.91
C LEU A 366 -9.63 -9.14 -19.35
N ASN A 367 -10.05 -8.78 -20.57
CA ASN A 367 -11.27 -9.33 -21.15
C ASN A 367 -11.24 -10.86 -21.18
N THR A 368 -10.07 -11.50 -21.37
CA THR A 368 -9.93 -12.97 -21.39
C THR A 368 -10.13 -13.65 -20.04
N VAL A 369 -10.11 -12.91 -18.93
CA VAL A 369 -10.52 -13.45 -17.61
C VAL A 369 -12.01 -13.81 -17.61
N VAL A 370 -12.83 -12.99 -18.29
CA VAL A 370 -14.29 -13.18 -18.34
C VAL A 370 -14.70 -13.92 -19.60
N SER A 371 -14.05 -13.64 -20.72
CA SER A 371 -14.42 -14.17 -22.04
C SER A 371 -13.81 -15.51 -22.40
N GLY A 372 -12.79 -15.95 -21.65
CA GLY A 372 -11.87 -16.98 -22.10
C GLY A 372 -10.84 -16.44 -23.11
N ASN A 373 -9.84 -17.27 -23.38
CA ASN A 373 -8.79 -16.97 -24.36
C ASN A 373 -9.35 -17.01 -25.79
N PHE A 374 -8.68 -16.35 -26.72
CA PHE A 374 -9.05 -16.34 -28.14
C PHE A 374 -7.82 -16.35 -29.03
N ILE A 375 -8.02 -16.67 -30.31
CA ILE A 375 -6.95 -16.71 -31.32
C ILE A 375 -7.09 -15.46 -32.18
N SER A 376 -6.08 -14.60 -32.22
CA SER A 376 -6.09 -13.45 -33.14
C SER A 376 -5.41 -13.77 -34.47
N VAL A 377 -5.94 -13.20 -35.55
CA VAL A 377 -5.39 -13.32 -36.90
C VAL A 377 -4.71 -12.02 -37.32
N ASP A 378 -3.45 -12.10 -37.72
CA ASP A 378 -2.75 -11.04 -38.46
C ASP A 378 -2.71 -11.43 -39.94
N TYR A 379 -3.60 -10.83 -40.73
CA TYR A 379 -3.80 -11.16 -42.13
C TYR A 379 -2.80 -10.45 -43.04
N LYS A 380 -2.17 -11.23 -43.92
CA LYS A 380 -1.42 -10.74 -45.08
C LYS A 380 -1.84 -11.51 -46.32
N LYS A 381 -2.00 -10.81 -47.44
CA LYS A 381 -2.42 -11.38 -48.73
C LYS A 381 -1.41 -12.42 -49.23
N GLY A 382 -1.90 -13.52 -49.80
CA GLY A 382 -1.10 -14.65 -50.30
C GLY A 382 -1.99 -15.83 -50.72
N LYS A 383 -1.41 -16.99 -51.04
CA LYS A 383 -2.18 -18.18 -51.44
C LYS A 383 -2.95 -18.81 -50.27
N ALA A 384 -4.03 -19.53 -50.57
CA ALA A 384 -4.86 -20.17 -49.55
C ALA A 384 -4.08 -21.27 -48.80
N LYS A 385 -4.24 -21.34 -47.48
CA LYS A 385 -3.60 -22.34 -46.61
C LYS A 385 -4.53 -22.72 -45.47
N TYR A 386 -4.59 -24.01 -45.13
CA TYR A 386 -5.52 -24.55 -44.12
C TYR A 386 -4.82 -25.22 -42.93
N PHE A 387 -3.51 -24.99 -42.77
CA PHE A 387 -2.73 -25.50 -41.64
C PHE A 387 -1.81 -24.40 -41.10
N PHE A 388 -1.96 -24.05 -39.82
CA PHE A 388 -1.21 -22.96 -39.20
C PHE A 388 -0.58 -23.40 -37.88
N VAL A 389 0.60 -22.87 -37.58
CA VAL A 389 1.25 -23.03 -36.28
C VAL A 389 0.99 -21.76 -35.47
N ILE A 390 0.45 -21.94 -34.27
CA ILE A 390 0.10 -20.84 -33.38
C ILE A 390 1.35 -20.32 -32.70
N GLN A 391 1.52 -18.99 -32.73
CA GLN A 391 2.65 -18.32 -32.10
C GLN A 391 2.22 -17.71 -30.76
N ASN A 392 3.01 -17.95 -29.71
CA ASN A 392 2.93 -17.12 -28.51
C ASN A 392 3.55 -15.76 -28.84
N LYS A 393 2.88 -14.67 -28.48
CA LYS A 393 3.33 -13.30 -28.76
C LYS A 393 4.62 -12.97 -27.98
N LYS A 394 5.77 -13.45 -28.45
CA LYS A 394 7.10 -13.00 -28.01
C LYS A 394 7.57 -11.85 -28.89
N ILE A 395 8.16 -10.87 -28.21
CA ILE A 395 8.93 -9.71 -28.66
C ILE A 395 9.15 -9.66 -30.18
N ASN A 396 8.62 -8.61 -30.82
CA ASN A 396 8.96 -8.23 -32.18
C ASN A 396 10.46 -7.91 -32.26
N LYS A 397 11.28 -8.90 -32.57
CA LYS A 397 12.68 -8.71 -32.91
C LYS A 397 12.72 -8.10 -34.31
N GLU A 398 13.21 -6.87 -34.44
CA GLU A 398 13.56 -6.32 -35.75
C GLU A 398 14.90 -6.96 -36.17
N ASP A 399 15.09 -7.26 -37.46
CA ASP A 399 16.32 -7.90 -37.98
C ASP A 399 17.59 -7.05 -37.72
N ASP A 400 17.40 -5.80 -37.34
CA ASP A 400 18.42 -4.78 -37.20
C ASP A 400 18.67 -4.37 -35.73
N ASP A 401 18.35 -5.18 -34.73
CA ASP A 401 18.64 -4.86 -33.31
C ASP A 401 20.08 -5.22 -32.88
N LEU A 402 20.66 -4.50 -31.92
CA LEU A 402 22.00 -4.78 -31.39
C LEU A 402 21.93 -5.70 -30.17
N ILE A 403 22.59 -6.85 -30.25
CA ILE A 403 22.74 -7.79 -29.13
C ILE A 403 24.15 -7.66 -28.54
N ILE A 404 24.23 -7.48 -27.22
CA ILE A 404 25.47 -7.44 -26.44
C ILE A 404 25.37 -8.36 -25.22
N THR A 405 26.52 -8.73 -24.67
CA THR A 405 26.63 -9.58 -23.48
C THR A 405 27.15 -8.78 -22.29
N LEU A 406 26.44 -8.83 -21.17
CA LEU A 406 26.84 -8.22 -19.92
C LEU A 406 27.32 -9.29 -18.94
N ASN A 407 28.55 -9.16 -18.45
CA ASN A 407 29.14 -10.06 -17.47
C ASN A 407 28.95 -9.50 -16.06
N SER A 408 28.34 -10.29 -15.19
CA SER A 408 28.19 -9.99 -13.76
C SER A 408 28.74 -11.13 -12.90
N LYS A 409 29.04 -10.86 -11.63
CA LYS A 409 29.35 -11.92 -10.64
C LYS A 409 28.09 -12.72 -10.24
N ARG A 410 26.91 -12.11 -10.37
CA ARG A 410 25.61 -12.62 -9.93
C ARG A 410 24.47 -12.00 -10.76
N LEU A 411 23.33 -12.68 -10.84
CA LEU A 411 22.17 -12.21 -11.62
C LEU A 411 21.37 -11.10 -10.90
N ASN A 412 21.44 -11.01 -9.57
CA ASN A 412 20.64 -10.10 -8.75
C ASN A 412 19.12 -10.23 -9.01
N SER A 413 18.40 -9.12 -9.23
CA SER A 413 16.95 -9.12 -9.52
C SER A 413 16.65 -9.00 -11.01
N ILE A 414 17.63 -9.29 -11.88
CA ILE A 414 17.48 -9.22 -13.33
C ILE A 414 16.72 -10.46 -13.81
N THR A 415 15.69 -10.23 -14.60
CA THR A 415 14.81 -11.24 -15.19
C THR A 415 14.75 -11.07 -16.70
N LYS A 416 14.05 -11.97 -17.41
CA LYS A 416 13.78 -11.82 -18.85
C LYS A 416 12.82 -10.67 -19.17
N ASP A 417 12.14 -10.11 -18.17
CA ASP A 417 11.30 -8.91 -18.30
C ASP A 417 12.05 -7.62 -17.97
N SER A 418 13.32 -7.73 -17.53
CA SER A 418 14.15 -6.56 -17.22
C SER A 418 14.43 -5.75 -18.48
N LYS A 419 14.33 -4.43 -18.35
CA LYS A 419 14.59 -3.48 -19.43
C LYS A 419 15.95 -2.82 -19.28
N ILE A 420 16.48 -2.36 -20.41
CA ILE A 420 17.70 -1.55 -20.46
C ILE A 420 17.28 -0.09 -20.57
N TYR A 421 17.85 0.75 -19.72
CA TYR A 421 17.50 2.15 -19.58
C TYR A 421 18.68 3.07 -19.91
N TYR A 422 18.36 4.20 -20.54
CA TYR A 422 19.26 5.34 -20.66
C TYR A 422 18.48 6.60 -20.27
N LYS A 423 18.98 7.35 -19.28
CA LYS A 423 18.26 8.51 -18.70
C LYS A 423 16.79 8.18 -18.35
N ASN A 424 16.56 7.01 -17.75
CA ASN A 424 15.24 6.46 -17.39
C ASN A 424 14.29 6.16 -18.57
N ILE A 425 14.77 6.19 -19.82
CA ILE A 425 13.99 5.79 -21.00
C ILE A 425 14.34 4.34 -21.35
N PRO A 426 13.35 3.43 -21.52
CA PRO A 426 13.60 2.05 -21.92
C PRO A 426 14.06 2.01 -23.39
N ILE A 427 15.29 1.55 -23.59
CA ILE A 427 15.98 1.47 -24.88
C ILE A 427 16.23 0.03 -25.35
N GLY A 428 15.96 -0.95 -24.50
CA GLY A 428 16.23 -2.36 -24.76
C GLY A 428 15.61 -3.29 -23.72
N GLU A 429 15.85 -4.58 -23.86
CA GLU A 429 15.39 -5.62 -22.93
C GLU A 429 16.38 -6.79 -22.79
N VAL A 430 16.28 -7.52 -21.69
CA VAL A 430 17.08 -8.72 -21.43
C VAL A 430 16.47 -9.88 -22.21
N LEU A 431 17.28 -10.53 -23.05
CA LEU A 431 16.82 -11.68 -23.84
C LEU A 431 16.95 -12.99 -23.05
N ASP A 432 18.12 -13.20 -22.45
CA ASP A 432 18.45 -14.43 -21.75
C ASP A 432 19.64 -14.23 -20.81
N TYR A 433 19.88 -15.21 -19.93
CA TYR A 433 21.06 -15.25 -19.08
C TYR A 433 21.51 -16.68 -18.82
N THR A 434 22.83 -16.88 -18.79
CA THR A 434 23.46 -18.18 -18.53
C THR A 434 24.65 -18.03 -17.59
N LEU A 435 25.05 -19.11 -16.93
CA LEU A 435 26.32 -19.15 -16.21
C LEU A 435 27.48 -19.28 -17.22
N SER A 436 28.62 -18.69 -16.90
CA SER A 436 29.86 -18.96 -17.62
C SER A 436 30.31 -20.41 -17.40
N ASP A 437 31.14 -20.92 -18.31
CA ASP A 437 31.59 -22.32 -18.30
C ASP A 437 32.39 -22.68 -17.04
N ASP A 438 32.99 -21.67 -16.38
CA ASP A 438 33.69 -21.78 -15.09
C ASP A 438 32.80 -21.52 -13.86
N PHE A 439 31.50 -21.27 -14.06
CA PHE A 439 30.50 -20.91 -13.05
C PHE A 439 30.82 -19.66 -12.21
N LYS A 440 31.83 -18.86 -12.57
CA LYS A 440 32.25 -17.66 -11.80
C LYS A 440 31.48 -16.40 -12.17
N LYS A 441 30.80 -16.38 -13.33
CA LYS A 441 30.12 -15.21 -13.87
C LYS A 441 28.76 -15.60 -14.44
N VAL A 442 27.86 -14.63 -14.47
CA VAL A 442 26.60 -14.70 -15.22
C VAL A 442 26.78 -13.88 -16.49
N LYS A 443 26.56 -14.52 -17.65
CA LYS A 443 26.51 -13.91 -18.98
C LYS A 443 25.05 -13.54 -19.27
N ILE A 444 24.75 -12.24 -19.32
CA ILE A 444 23.40 -11.72 -19.56
C ILE A 444 23.34 -11.18 -20.99
N SER A 445 22.55 -11.79 -21.86
CA SER A 445 22.34 -11.35 -23.23
C SER A 445 21.26 -10.28 -23.27
N VAL A 446 21.61 -9.09 -23.76
CA VAL A 446 20.67 -7.96 -23.83
C VAL A 446 20.53 -7.44 -25.25
N LEU A 447 19.31 -7.03 -25.59
CA LEU A 447 18.95 -6.41 -26.85
C LEU A 447 18.79 -4.91 -26.67
N ILE A 448 19.43 -4.14 -27.55
CA ILE A 448 19.28 -2.70 -27.68
C ILE A 448 18.61 -2.43 -29.02
N LYS A 449 17.50 -1.68 -29.01
CA LYS A 449 16.72 -1.38 -30.22
C LYS A 449 17.55 -0.63 -31.25
N SER A 450 17.33 -0.90 -32.55
CA SER A 450 18.11 -0.34 -33.66
C SER A 450 18.34 1.18 -33.57
N LYS A 451 17.30 1.96 -33.24
CA LYS A 451 17.41 3.43 -33.08
C LYS A 451 18.33 3.93 -31.96
N TYR A 452 18.75 3.06 -31.03
CA TYR A 452 19.57 3.41 -29.86
C TYR A 452 20.98 2.79 -29.90
N LYS A 453 21.36 2.12 -31.00
CA LYS A 453 22.67 1.48 -31.16
C LYS A 453 23.85 2.41 -30.84
N SER A 454 23.75 3.69 -31.23
CA SER A 454 24.81 4.70 -31.03
C SER A 454 25.09 5.04 -29.57
N LEU A 455 24.21 4.68 -28.64
CA LEU A 455 24.42 4.90 -27.21
C LEU A 455 25.45 3.94 -26.61
N VAL A 456 25.69 2.81 -27.26
CA VAL A 456 26.61 1.75 -26.79
C VAL A 456 27.95 1.87 -27.52
N ASN A 457 29.02 2.03 -26.73
CA ASN A 457 30.41 2.06 -27.18
C ASN A 457 31.36 1.46 -26.13
N ASP A 458 32.65 1.34 -26.44
CA ASP A 458 33.64 0.70 -25.57
C ASP A 458 33.85 1.38 -24.21
N LYS A 459 33.38 2.62 -24.04
CA LYS A 459 33.39 3.35 -22.76
C LYS A 459 32.04 3.34 -22.03
N THR A 460 31.07 2.60 -22.55
CA THR A 460 29.77 2.45 -21.94
C THR A 460 29.88 1.56 -20.70
N MET A 461 29.35 2.05 -19.59
CA MET A 461 29.27 1.30 -18.34
C MET A 461 27.82 0.97 -18.06
N PHE A 462 27.55 -0.32 -17.83
CA PHE A 462 26.24 -0.82 -17.46
C PHE A 462 26.20 -1.05 -15.95
N TYR A 463 25.13 -0.64 -15.29
CA TYR A 463 24.94 -0.89 -13.88
C TYR A 463 23.52 -1.35 -13.58
N ASP A 464 23.41 -2.22 -12.60
CA ASP A 464 22.16 -2.73 -12.08
C ASP A 464 21.42 -1.60 -11.34
N ILE A 465 20.17 -1.34 -11.74
CA ILE A 465 19.25 -0.40 -11.08
C ILE A 465 18.11 -1.10 -10.35
N SER A 466 18.21 -2.43 -10.22
CA SER A 466 17.26 -3.28 -9.51
C SER A 466 17.51 -3.35 -8.00
N SER A 467 18.51 -2.62 -7.50
CA SER A 467 18.94 -2.73 -6.12
C SER A 467 17.89 -2.16 -5.16
N ARG A 468 17.75 -2.82 -4.01
CA ARG A 468 16.80 -2.42 -2.97
C ARG A 468 17.27 -1.11 -2.36
N LEU A 469 16.61 -0.02 -2.75
CA LEU A 469 16.72 1.28 -2.12
C LEU A 469 16.39 1.13 -0.64
N ILE A 470 17.44 1.11 0.19
CA ILE A 470 17.60 1.75 1.50
C ILE A 470 18.94 1.20 2.04
N GLU A 471 20.06 1.83 1.67
CA GLU A 471 21.28 1.72 2.49
C GLU A 471 21.18 2.77 3.60
N LEU A 472 20.64 2.38 4.76
CA LEU A 472 20.68 3.17 6.00
C LEU A 472 22.08 3.16 6.63
N LYS A 473 23.09 3.44 5.82
CA LYS A 473 24.34 3.96 6.34
C LYS A 473 24.27 5.44 6.07
N ASN A 474 24.28 6.24 7.12
CA ASN A 474 24.71 7.63 7.08
C ASN A 474 23.67 8.76 6.88
N PHE A 475 22.37 8.53 7.06
CA PHE A 475 21.31 9.54 6.79
C PHE A 475 21.37 10.18 5.38
N ASP A 476 22.19 9.64 4.48
CA ASP A 476 22.38 10.13 3.12
C ASP A 476 21.28 9.51 2.27
N PHE A 477 20.11 10.16 2.29
CA PHE A 477 18.88 9.66 1.68
C PHE A 477 18.91 9.85 0.17
N ASN A 478 19.73 9.05 -0.52
CA ASN A 478 19.88 9.15 -1.96
C ASN A 478 18.86 8.25 -2.66
N ILE A 479 17.59 8.70 -2.70
CA ILE A 479 16.53 7.98 -3.42
C ILE A 479 16.66 8.27 -4.91
N ASN A 480 17.41 7.44 -5.62
CA ASN A 480 17.48 7.51 -7.07
C ASN A 480 16.21 6.87 -7.67
N PHE A 481 15.14 7.64 -7.80
CA PHE A 481 13.91 7.19 -8.45
C PHE A 481 14.11 7.09 -9.98
N SER A 482 14.52 5.91 -10.44
CA SER A 482 14.45 5.49 -11.85
C SER A 482 13.06 4.92 -12.23
N GLY A 483 12.04 5.18 -11.40
CA GLY A 483 10.68 4.61 -11.49
C GLY A 483 10.54 3.34 -10.63
N VAL A 484 9.29 2.92 -10.36
CA VAL A 484 9.02 1.72 -9.53
C VAL A 484 9.28 0.41 -10.29
N LYS A 485 9.20 0.43 -11.63
CA LYS A 485 9.31 -0.77 -12.47
C LYS A 485 10.67 -1.47 -12.42
N PRO A 486 11.82 -0.78 -12.51
CA PRO A 486 13.14 -1.41 -12.41
C PRO A 486 13.40 -2.09 -11.06
N PHE A 487 12.79 -1.61 -9.97
CA PHE A 487 12.89 -2.24 -8.66
C PHE A 487 12.16 -3.58 -8.60
N LEU A 488 11.02 -3.71 -9.30
CA LEU A 488 10.17 -4.90 -9.24
C LEU A 488 10.56 -5.96 -10.27
N ASN A 489 10.85 -5.57 -11.52
CA ASN A 489 11.15 -6.50 -12.62
C ASN A 489 12.64 -6.65 -12.91
N GLY A 490 13.47 -5.94 -12.16
CA GLY A 490 14.86 -5.69 -12.51
C GLY A 490 15.02 -4.68 -13.64
N GLY A 491 16.17 -4.03 -13.66
CA GLY A 491 16.55 -3.09 -14.71
C GLY A 491 18.05 -2.89 -14.77
N ILE A 492 18.53 -2.62 -15.97
CA ILE A 492 19.93 -2.29 -16.22
C ILE A 492 19.96 -0.90 -16.81
N SER A 493 20.73 0.02 -16.22
CA SER A 493 20.97 1.32 -16.83
C SER A 493 22.37 1.37 -17.44
N LEU A 494 22.53 2.18 -18.48
CA LEU A 494 23.85 2.48 -19.03
C LEU A 494 24.22 3.95 -18.87
N ILE A 495 25.53 4.21 -18.81
CA ILE A 495 26.10 5.55 -18.90
C ILE A 495 27.25 5.57 -19.89
N ASN A 496 27.31 6.63 -20.68
CA ASN A 496 28.35 6.84 -21.67
C ASN A 496 29.34 7.91 -21.17
N ILE A 497 30.65 7.66 -21.32
CA ILE A 497 31.74 8.53 -20.85
C ILE A 497 32.56 9.09 -22.03
N GLY A 498 31.96 9.21 -23.22
CA GLY A 498 32.48 9.98 -24.36
C GLY A 498 32.09 9.41 -25.72
N ASP A 499 32.33 10.19 -26.77
CA ASP A 499 31.96 9.82 -28.15
C ASP A 499 33.02 8.92 -28.80
N TYR A 500 32.77 7.62 -28.78
CA TYR A 500 33.60 6.61 -29.44
C TYR A 500 32.71 5.61 -30.19
N LYS A 501 33.24 4.99 -31.26
CA LYS A 501 32.60 3.85 -31.94
C LYS A 501 32.82 2.57 -31.11
N SER A 502 31.83 1.68 -31.07
CA SER A 502 31.92 0.39 -30.36
C SER A 502 32.74 -0.61 -31.17
N THR A 503 33.79 -1.19 -30.57
CA THR A 503 34.53 -2.33 -31.14
C THR A 503 34.23 -3.64 -30.42
N THR A 504 33.67 -3.56 -29.21
CA THR A 504 33.34 -4.72 -28.35
C THR A 504 31.83 -4.95 -28.23
N LYS A 505 31.45 -6.22 -28.04
CA LYS A 505 30.05 -6.65 -27.76
C LYS A 505 29.87 -7.17 -26.33
N THR A 506 30.90 -7.09 -25.51
CA THR A 506 30.91 -7.67 -24.16
C THR A 506 31.29 -6.60 -23.13
N PHE A 507 30.44 -6.38 -22.14
CA PHE A 507 30.62 -5.36 -21.12
C PHE A 507 30.53 -5.95 -19.72
N LYS A 508 31.06 -5.23 -18.73
CA LYS A 508 30.85 -5.56 -17.31
C LYS A 508 29.56 -4.89 -16.82
N LEU A 509 28.74 -5.64 -16.09
CA LEU A 509 27.63 -5.10 -15.30
C LEU A 509 28.12 -4.80 -13.89
N TYR A 510 28.07 -3.53 -13.49
CA TYR A 510 28.36 -3.07 -12.13
C TYR A 510 27.13 -3.26 -11.24
N GLU A 511 27.34 -3.56 -9.96
CA GLU A 511 26.23 -3.89 -9.04
C GLU A 511 25.46 -2.64 -8.60
N THR A 512 26.08 -1.47 -8.62
CA THR A 512 25.47 -0.22 -8.17
C THR A 512 25.92 0.98 -9.02
N TYR A 513 25.10 2.03 -9.03
CA TYR A 513 25.50 3.33 -9.58
C TYR A 513 26.74 3.90 -8.88
N LYS A 514 26.89 3.65 -7.58
CA LYS A 514 28.00 4.14 -6.76
C LYS A 514 29.35 3.64 -7.27
N GLU A 515 29.46 2.37 -7.65
CA GLU A 515 30.70 1.85 -8.25
C GLU A 515 31.07 2.59 -9.55
N VAL A 516 30.07 2.87 -10.39
CA VAL A 516 30.26 3.62 -11.63
C VAL A 516 30.64 5.08 -11.36
N ASP A 517 30.02 5.73 -10.38
CA ASP A 517 30.34 7.10 -9.97
C ASP A 517 31.75 7.21 -9.37
N GLU A 518 32.17 6.25 -8.55
CA GLU A 518 33.54 6.19 -8.01
C GLU A 518 34.58 6.07 -9.13
N LEU A 519 34.34 5.25 -10.15
CA LEU A 519 35.22 5.13 -11.31
C LEU A 519 35.28 6.41 -12.14
N LYS A 520 34.21 7.22 -12.18
CA LYS A 520 34.24 8.55 -12.79
C LYS A 520 35.09 9.53 -11.99
N LYS A 521 34.96 9.52 -10.65
CA LYS A 521 35.77 10.38 -9.76
C LYS A 521 37.26 10.09 -9.90
N LEU A 522 37.66 8.82 -9.99
CA LEU A 522 39.07 8.45 -10.22
C LEU A 522 39.66 8.97 -11.55
N LYS A 523 38.81 9.32 -12.53
CA LYS A 523 39.24 9.92 -13.79
C LYS A 523 39.33 11.45 -13.74
N THR A 524 38.95 12.09 -12.63
CA THR A 524 39.09 13.55 -12.48
C THR A 524 40.55 13.94 -12.23
N LYS A 525 41.00 15.03 -12.87
CA LYS A 525 42.40 15.50 -12.78
C LYS A 525 42.65 16.19 -11.42
N GLY A 526 43.73 15.82 -10.75
CA GLY A 526 44.19 16.41 -9.47
C GLY A 526 45.65 16.06 -9.17
N PHE A 527 46.11 16.42 -7.97
CA PHE A 527 47.45 16.13 -7.48
C PHE A 527 47.39 15.54 -6.06
N VAL A 528 48.44 14.84 -5.64
CA VAL A 528 48.54 14.21 -4.32
C VAL A 528 49.60 14.94 -3.50
N ILE A 529 49.29 15.21 -2.24
CA ILE A 529 50.25 15.72 -1.25
C ILE A 529 50.37 14.73 -0.10
N ASP A 530 51.57 14.68 0.47
CA ASP A 530 51.89 13.88 1.63
C ASP A 530 51.75 14.73 2.90
N VAL A 531 50.93 14.27 3.84
CA VAL A 531 50.61 15.00 5.07
C VAL A 531 50.74 14.07 6.27
N TYR A 532 51.41 14.53 7.31
CA TYR A 532 51.70 13.74 8.51
C TYR A 532 50.66 14.00 9.60
N PHE A 533 50.45 13.04 10.49
CA PHE A 533 49.58 13.19 11.65
C PHE A 533 50.05 12.30 12.80
N ASP A 534 49.77 12.74 14.03
CA ASP A 534 49.96 11.89 15.19
C ASP A 534 48.82 10.87 15.30
N ASN A 535 49.09 9.72 15.91
CA ASN A 535 48.09 8.66 16.08
C ASN A 535 47.11 8.94 17.25
N SER A 536 46.99 10.17 17.75
CA SER A 536 46.04 10.51 18.84
C SER A 536 44.59 10.63 18.35
N PHE A 537 44.37 10.66 17.03
CA PHE A 537 43.05 10.72 16.42
C PHE A 537 42.95 9.85 15.17
N GLU A 538 41.73 9.39 14.89
CA GLU A 538 41.47 8.55 13.71
C GLU A 538 41.20 9.36 12.45
N LEU A 539 41.74 8.86 11.33
CA LEU A 539 41.47 9.30 9.97
C LEU A 539 40.91 8.14 9.14
N LYS A 540 40.06 8.45 8.16
CA LYS A 540 39.45 7.45 7.28
C LYS A 540 39.82 7.68 5.83
N ALA A 541 40.08 6.61 5.09
CA ALA A 541 40.16 6.69 3.63
C ALA A 541 38.86 7.29 3.08
N LYS A 542 38.97 8.11 2.03
CA LYS A 542 37.88 8.87 1.42
C LYS A 542 37.28 10.00 2.29
N GLN A 543 37.83 10.29 3.48
CA GLN A 543 37.42 11.45 4.26
C GLN A 543 37.69 12.75 3.48
N THR A 544 36.75 13.69 3.50
CA THR A 544 36.81 14.91 2.69
C THR A 544 37.80 15.93 3.23
N ILE A 545 38.37 16.70 2.32
CA ILE A 545 39.24 17.83 2.60
C ILE A 545 38.47 19.08 2.24
N ASN A 546 38.24 19.95 3.21
CA ASN A 546 37.43 21.15 3.06
C ASN A 546 38.28 22.41 3.17
N TYR A 547 37.91 23.44 2.41
CA TYR A 547 38.43 24.80 2.56
C TYR A 547 37.26 25.77 2.45
N LYS A 548 37.06 26.61 3.48
CA LYS A 548 35.91 27.52 3.59
C LYS A 548 34.57 26.81 3.30
N ASN A 549 34.35 25.67 3.96
CA ASN A 549 33.16 24.82 3.84
C ASN A 549 32.92 24.20 2.44
N GLN A 550 33.88 24.26 1.53
CA GLN A 550 33.81 23.57 0.24
C GLN A 550 34.76 22.37 0.17
N GLU A 551 34.29 21.25 -0.36
CA GLU A 551 35.13 20.08 -0.64
C GLU A 551 36.15 20.40 -1.74
N ILE A 552 37.42 20.27 -1.40
CA ILE A 552 38.56 20.52 -2.29
C ILE A 552 39.36 19.24 -2.62
N GLY A 553 39.06 18.14 -1.96
CA GLY A 553 39.78 16.89 -2.11
C GLY A 553 39.33 15.81 -1.12
N TYR A 554 40.07 14.71 -1.04
CA TYR A 554 39.82 13.61 -0.11
C TYR A 554 41.11 12.86 0.26
N ILE A 555 41.08 12.14 1.38
CA ILE A 555 42.18 11.22 1.78
C ILE A 555 42.19 10.01 0.84
N LYS A 556 43.25 9.86 0.05
CA LYS A 556 43.42 8.77 -0.92
C LYS A 556 43.86 7.47 -0.25
N ASN A 557 44.87 7.54 0.63
CA ASN A 557 45.37 6.41 1.41
C ASN A 557 45.97 6.87 2.75
N ILE A 558 46.06 5.95 3.71
CA ILE A 558 46.69 6.15 5.01
C ILE A 558 47.78 5.08 5.17
N ASP A 559 48.98 5.53 5.49
CA ASP A 559 50.16 4.71 5.75
C ASP A 559 50.52 4.88 7.24
N PHE A 560 50.27 3.86 8.07
CA PHE A 560 50.45 3.94 9.53
C PHE A 560 51.90 3.68 9.96
N GLY A 561 52.42 4.51 10.86
CA GLY A 561 53.77 4.39 11.46
C GLY A 561 53.74 4.40 13.00
N GLU A 562 54.84 3.98 13.65
CA GLU A 562 54.90 3.82 15.12
C GLU A 562 54.81 5.14 15.91
N LYS A 563 55.43 6.22 15.41
CA LYS A 563 55.44 7.54 16.06
C LYS A 563 54.62 8.60 15.32
N GLU A 564 54.69 8.57 13.99
CA GLU A 564 54.01 9.52 13.12
C GLU A 564 53.50 8.75 11.90
N SER A 565 52.23 8.94 11.57
CA SER A 565 51.58 8.32 10.42
C SER A 565 51.48 9.32 9.28
N LYS A 566 51.36 8.82 8.06
CA LYS A 566 51.34 9.63 6.84
C LYS A 566 50.08 9.35 6.05
N VAL A 567 49.46 10.38 5.50
CA VAL A 567 48.32 10.24 4.60
C VAL A 567 48.63 10.87 3.26
N LYS A 568 48.12 10.23 2.20
CA LYS A 568 48.15 10.77 0.84
C LYS A 568 46.84 11.50 0.59
N MET A 569 46.86 12.82 0.54
CA MET A 569 45.70 13.66 0.29
C MET A 569 45.60 13.98 -1.20
N PHE A 570 44.49 13.63 -1.85
CA PHE A 570 44.22 14.03 -3.23
C PHE A 570 43.47 15.35 -3.23
N VAL A 571 43.96 16.34 -3.99
CA VAL A 571 43.36 17.67 -4.13
C VAL A 571 43.04 17.92 -5.60
N TYR A 572 41.84 18.40 -5.89
CA TYR A 572 41.43 18.71 -7.26
C TYR A 572 42.27 19.86 -7.84
N ASN A 573 42.63 19.79 -9.13
CA ASN A 573 43.52 20.78 -9.75
C ASN A 573 43.04 22.23 -9.61
N LYS A 574 41.72 22.47 -9.62
CA LYS A 574 41.13 23.81 -9.44
C LYS A 574 41.48 24.48 -8.10
N TYR A 575 41.88 23.70 -7.10
CA TYR A 575 42.21 24.17 -5.75
C TYR A 575 43.72 24.20 -5.46
N LYS A 576 44.57 23.92 -6.44
CA LYS A 576 46.04 23.90 -6.26
C LYS A 576 46.60 25.19 -5.64
N LYS A 577 46.03 26.35 -6.00
CA LYS A 577 46.45 27.67 -5.51
C LYS A 577 46.24 27.90 -4.00
N TYR A 578 45.46 27.06 -3.34
CA TYR A 578 45.19 27.18 -1.90
C TYR A 578 46.11 26.31 -1.04
N ILE A 579 46.95 25.46 -1.64
CA ILE A 579 47.89 24.61 -0.92
C ILE A 579 49.29 25.22 -1.03
N ASP A 580 49.80 25.77 0.07
CA ASP A 580 51.10 26.45 0.16
C ASP A 580 51.84 26.15 1.48
N LYS A 581 53.03 26.71 1.69
CA LYS A 581 53.86 26.43 2.90
C LYS A 581 53.25 26.91 4.24
N ASN A 582 52.20 27.72 4.19
CA ASN A 582 51.43 28.18 5.35
C ASN A 582 50.19 27.30 5.60
N SER A 583 49.86 26.38 4.67
CA SER A 583 48.73 25.48 4.82
C SER A 583 48.87 24.57 6.04
N ARG A 584 47.80 24.52 6.82
CA ARG A 584 47.61 23.66 7.97
C ARG A 584 46.31 22.90 7.80
N PHE A 585 46.31 21.67 8.29
CA PHE A 585 45.13 20.82 8.24
C PHE A 585 44.72 20.48 9.65
N TYR A 586 43.43 20.50 9.95
CA TYR A 586 42.93 20.03 11.22
C TYR A 586 41.70 19.16 11.02
N LYS A 587 41.54 18.15 11.88
CA LYS A 587 40.33 17.35 11.89
C LYS A 587 39.22 18.16 12.56
N LYS A 588 38.09 18.27 11.86
CA LYS A 588 36.83 18.77 12.42
C LYS A 588 35.91 17.58 12.63
N ASN A 589 35.54 17.34 13.89
CA ASN A 589 34.70 16.22 14.26
C ASN A 589 33.27 16.38 13.70
N PRO A 590 32.56 15.27 13.50
CA PRO A 590 31.19 15.27 13.00
C PRO A 590 30.22 16.21 13.70
N ILE A 591 30.32 16.29 15.02
CA ILE A 591 29.46 17.07 15.89
C ILE A 591 30.37 17.68 16.95
N LYS A 592 30.41 19.02 17.01
CA LYS A 592 31.02 19.74 18.12
C LYS A 592 29.90 20.08 19.10
N PHE A 593 29.95 19.52 20.31
CA PHE A 593 28.97 19.77 21.36
C PHE A 593 29.57 20.71 22.39
N ASP A 594 29.24 21.99 22.28
CA ASP A 594 29.62 23.00 23.27
C ASP A 594 28.38 23.31 24.13
N ALA A 595 28.30 22.69 25.30
CA ALA A 595 27.26 22.95 26.30
C ALA A 595 27.77 23.94 27.35
N SER A 596 27.03 25.02 27.54
CA SER A 596 27.28 26.03 28.58
C SER A 596 26.01 26.33 29.36
N LEU A 597 26.14 26.98 30.52
CA LEU A 597 24.99 27.50 31.27
C LEU A 597 24.16 28.54 30.49
N GLY A 598 24.68 29.06 29.36
CA GLY A 598 23.99 29.97 28.46
C GLY A 598 23.33 29.31 27.25
N GLY A 599 23.42 27.98 27.10
CA GLY A 599 22.80 27.23 25.99
C GLY A 599 23.73 26.22 25.31
N VAL A 600 23.17 25.53 24.31
CA VAL A 600 23.87 24.55 23.47
C VAL A 600 24.00 25.10 22.06
N VAL A 601 25.24 25.17 21.54
CA VAL A 601 25.52 25.61 20.17
C VAL A 601 25.91 24.42 19.31
N PHE A 602 25.25 24.26 18.16
CA PHE A 602 25.56 23.26 17.15
C PHE A 602 26.18 23.93 15.92
N GLU A 603 27.42 23.58 15.58
CA GLU A 603 28.06 24.02 14.33
C GLU A 603 28.11 22.87 13.32
N LEU A 604 27.61 23.12 12.09
CA LEU A 604 27.53 22.15 11.00
C LEU A 604 28.23 22.70 9.75
N ASP A 605 29.16 21.96 9.16
CA ASP A 605 29.81 22.35 7.89
C ASP A 605 29.00 21.88 6.67
N ASN A 606 28.78 20.57 6.57
CA ASN A 606 27.95 19.94 5.56
C ASN A 606 27.43 18.57 6.05
N LEU A 607 26.37 18.04 5.43
CA LEU A 607 25.72 16.82 5.89
C LEU A 607 26.64 15.58 5.84
N SER A 608 27.60 15.53 4.92
CA SER A 608 28.56 14.42 4.80
C SER A 608 29.60 14.39 5.93
N SER A 609 29.92 15.55 6.54
CA SER A 609 30.83 15.63 7.69
C SER A 609 30.24 15.03 8.98
N LEU A 610 28.92 14.86 9.09
CA LEU A 610 28.21 14.34 10.29
C LEU A 610 28.55 12.90 10.69
N LEU A 611 29.37 12.19 9.92
CA LEU A 611 29.62 10.76 10.17
C LEU A 611 31.09 10.47 10.39
N ASN A 612 31.93 11.07 9.56
CA ASN A 612 33.36 10.81 9.55
C ASN A 612 34.19 12.06 9.86
N GLY A 613 33.56 13.22 10.06
CA GLY A 613 34.22 14.50 10.17
C GLY A 613 34.82 14.92 8.83
N SER A 614 35.56 16.02 8.84
CA SER A 614 36.30 16.50 7.67
C SER A 614 37.69 16.97 8.05
N ILE A 615 38.60 17.01 7.08
CA ILE A 615 39.89 17.66 7.24
C ILE A 615 39.77 19.08 6.70
N ASN A 616 39.92 20.08 7.56
CA ASN A 616 39.82 21.47 7.16
C ASN A 616 41.19 22.08 6.94
N LEU A 617 41.32 22.81 5.83
CA LEU A 617 42.48 23.61 5.48
C LEU A 617 42.37 25.01 6.11
N ASP A 618 43.43 25.42 6.80
CA ASP A 618 43.65 26.79 7.27
C ASP A 618 44.95 27.35 6.70
N ASN A 619 44.89 28.57 6.17
CA ASN A 619 46.05 29.32 5.64
C ASN A 619 46.28 30.63 6.40
N SER A 620 45.74 30.77 7.61
CA SER A 620 45.75 32.04 8.35
C SER A 620 47.06 32.29 9.12
N SER A 621 47.91 31.28 9.24
CA SER A 621 49.20 31.34 9.92
C SER A 621 50.26 32.09 9.11
N LYS A 622 51.12 32.86 9.80
CA LYS A 622 52.27 33.56 9.21
C LYS A 622 53.57 32.73 9.27
N GLN A 623 53.56 31.58 9.93
CA GLN A 623 54.74 30.73 10.09
C GLN A 623 54.79 29.67 8.98
N LYS A 624 55.89 29.64 8.22
CA LYS A 624 56.14 28.62 7.19
C LYS A 624 56.57 27.31 7.85
N PHE A 625 56.06 26.17 7.37
CA PHE A 625 56.48 24.84 7.84
C PHE A 625 57.32 24.10 6.79
N SER A 626 58.12 23.13 7.25
CA SER A 626 58.91 22.24 6.40
C SER A 626 58.08 21.11 5.76
N GLY A 627 56.91 20.78 6.31
CA GLY A 627 56.00 19.75 5.82
C GLY A 627 54.55 19.99 6.23
N TYR A 628 53.60 19.31 5.60
CA TYR A 628 52.18 19.41 5.96
C TYR A 628 51.85 18.48 7.12
N GLN A 629 51.07 18.97 8.09
CA GLN A 629 50.59 18.18 9.22
C GLN A 629 49.06 18.36 9.40
N ILE A 630 48.39 17.29 9.83
CA ILE A 630 47.01 17.30 10.32
C ILE A 630 47.04 17.32 11.85
N TYR A 631 46.35 18.29 12.45
CA TYR A 631 46.13 18.38 13.90
C TYR A 631 44.80 17.73 14.29
N ALA A 632 44.72 17.23 15.53
CA ALA A 632 43.52 16.58 16.06
C ALA A 632 42.30 17.52 16.11
N SER A 633 42.52 18.82 16.26
CA SER A 633 41.47 19.85 16.30
C SER A 633 41.97 21.22 15.81
N TYR A 634 41.04 22.14 15.57
CA TYR A 634 41.36 23.55 15.29
C TYR A 634 42.15 24.20 16.44
N ASP A 635 41.80 23.87 17.68
CA ASP A 635 42.48 24.39 18.86
C ASP A 635 43.92 23.89 18.93
N ASP A 636 44.17 22.60 18.68
CA ASP A 636 45.53 22.03 18.68
C ASP A 636 46.41 22.66 17.59
N MET A 637 45.82 22.93 16.42
CA MET A 637 46.48 23.64 15.34
C MET A 637 46.92 25.05 15.80
N ILE A 638 46.04 25.85 16.44
CA ILE A 638 46.41 27.19 16.91
C ILE A 638 47.34 27.13 18.13
N ASN A 639 47.18 26.15 19.02
CA ASN A 639 48.03 25.98 20.21
C ASN A 639 49.50 25.76 19.85
N SER A 640 49.78 25.21 18.67
CA SER A 640 51.15 25.01 18.18
C SER A 640 51.90 26.31 17.86
N VAL A 641 51.20 27.46 17.75
CA VAL A 641 51.79 28.73 17.25
C VAL A 641 51.78 29.90 18.24
N ASN A 642 50.80 30.01 19.15
CA ASN A 642 50.61 31.23 19.98
C ASN A 642 50.52 30.96 21.48
N THR A 643 51.51 30.29 22.09
CA THR A 643 51.49 29.96 23.53
C THR A 643 52.57 30.67 24.37
N LEU A 644 52.17 31.13 25.55
CA LEU A 644 53.04 31.61 26.62
C LEU A 644 53.14 30.58 27.73
N ASN A 645 54.26 30.57 28.44
CA ASN A 645 54.47 29.77 29.62
C ASN A 645 54.54 30.70 30.83
N VAL A 646 53.60 30.59 31.77
CA VAL A 646 53.58 31.37 33.00
C VAL A 646 53.73 30.42 34.18
N THR A 647 54.69 30.69 35.05
CA THR A 647 54.97 29.86 36.22
C THR A 647 54.37 30.51 37.46
N PHE A 648 53.54 29.79 38.20
CA PHE A 648 52.96 30.20 39.48
C PHE A 648 53.44 29.29 40.60
N ASP A 649 53.36 29.76 41.84
CA ASP A 649 53.63 28.94 43.03
C ASP A 649 52.41 28.07 43.38
N ASP A 650 51.21 28.64 43.31
CA ASP A 650 49.93 27.93 43.40
C ASP A 650 48.99 28.40 42.27
N VAL A 651 48.07 27.53 41.84
CA VAL A 651 47.08 27.81 40.80
C VAL A 651 45.67 27.36 41.18
N GLU A 652 45.39 27.25 42.48
CA GLU A 652 44.09 26.80 42.97
C GLU A 652 42.93 27.50 42.24
N GLY A 653 42.00 26.68 41.74
CA GLY A 653 40.84 27.14 40.97
C GLY A 653 41.08 27.32 39.46
N LEU A 654 42.32 27.27 38.96
CA LEU A 654 42.58 27.22 37.51
C LEU A 654 42.17 25.86 36.92
N LYS A 655 41.59 25.89 35.72
CA LYS A 655 41.15 24.70 34.97
C LYS A 655 41.58 24.80 33.51
N THR A 656 42.20 23.74 33.00
CA THR A 656 42.60 23.59 31.59
C THR A 656 41.39 23.77 30.67
N GLN A 657 41.55 24.50 29.56
CA GLN A 657 40.53 24.92 28.59
C GLN A 657 39.45 25.89 29.09
N PHE A 658 39.19 25.96 30.40
CA PHE A 658 38.11 26.79 30.94
C PHE A 658 38.59 28.12 31.55
N SER A 659 39.79 28.14 32.14
CA SER A 659 40.38 29.37 32.67
C SER A 659 40.87 30.27 31.54
N LYS A 660 40.58 31.57 31.65
CA LYS A 660 40.81 32.57 30.62
C LYS A 660 41.92 33.53 31.01
N LEU A 661 42.62 34.07 30.02
CA LEU A 661 43.46 35.25 30.15
C LEU A 661 42.61 36.49 29.89
N VAL A 662 42.53 37.40 30.86
CA VAL A 662 41.59 38.52 30.85
C VAL A 662 42.32 39.84 31.02
N TYR A 663 42.10 40.77 30.08
CA TYR A 663 42.56 42.16 30.16
C TYR A 663 41.38 43.10 30.22
N LYS A 664 41.26 43.90 31.29
CA LYS A 664 40.15 44.87 31.48
C LYS A 664 38.76 44.25 31.25
N GLY A 665 38.57 42.99 31.65
CA GLY A 665 37.32 42.24 31.46
C GLY A 665 37.15 41.54 30.12
N VAL A 666 38.02 41.79 29.14
CA VAL A 666 38.00 41.13 27.82
C VAL A 666 38.85 39.87 27.84
N GLU A 667 38.31 38.78 27.28
CA GLU A 667 39.05 37.54 27.05
C GLU A 667 40.05 37.74 25.90
N VAL A 668 41.33 37.60 26.22
CA VAL A 668 42.45 37.81 25.28
C VAL A 668 43.28 36.55 25.05
N GLY A 669 42.93 35.47 25.75
CA GLY A 669 43.57 34.16 25.62
C GLY A 669 42.93 33.12 26.55
N LYS A 670 43.41 31.88 26.48
CA LYS A 670 42.91 30.76 27.30
C LYS A 670 44.03 29.89 27.84
N VAL A 671 43.80 29.28 29.00
CA VAL A 671 44.73 28.31 29.59
C VAL A 671 44.58 26.97 28.86
N THR A 672 45.66 26.49 28.24
CA THR A 672 45.64 25.27 27.42
C THR A 672 46.28 24.07 28.10
N ASN A 673 47.16 24.30 29.08
CA ASN A 673 47.74 23.22 29.87
C ASN A 673 48.20 23.73 31.24
N ILE A 674 48.12 22.87 32.25
CA ILE A 674 48.63 23.09 33.61
C ILE A 674 49.44 21.86 33.97
N SER A 675 50.72 22.05 34.30
CA SER A 675 51.65 20.95 34.58
C SER A 675 52.60 21.32 35.70
N LEU A 676 53.03 20.33 36.50
CA LEU A 676 54.03 20.56 37.53
C LEU A 676 55.42 20.58 36.89
N THR A 677 56.25 21.54 37.29
CA THR A 677 57.67 21.58 36.92
C THR A 677 58.49 20.72 37.86
N ASN A 678 59.71 20.34 37.45
CA ASN A 678 60.67 19.60 38.28
C ASN A 678 61.11 20.37 39.55
N LYS A 679 60.70 21.63 39.74
CA LYS A 679 61.01 22.46 40.91
C LYS A 679 59.79 22.71 41.81
N ASN A 680 58.76 21.87 41.73
CA ASN A 680 57.49 21.99 42.47
C ASN A 680 56.72 23.31 42.23
N LYS A 681 57.04 24.05 41.16
CA LYS A 681 56.22 25.18 40.69
C LYS A 681 55.25 24.71 39.62
N VAL A 682 54.17 25.44 39.40
CA VAL A 682 53.16 25.09 38.40
C VAL A 682 53.40 25.88 37.12
N LEU A 683 53.64 25.17 36.02
CA LEU A 683 53.75 25.73 34.68
C LEU A 683 52.37 25.74 34.01
N VAL A 684 51.87 26.94 33.75
CA VAL A 684 50.62 27.19 33.03
C VAL A 684 50.94 27.62 31.61
N LYS A 685 50.48 26.85 30.62
CA LYS A 685 50.52 27.24 29.21
C LYS A 685 49.27 28.02 28.86
N ILE A 686 49.45 29.22 28.33
CA ILE A 686 48.36 30.13 27.96
C ILE A 686 48.45 30.42 26.47
N GLN A 687 47.40 30.15 25.72
CA GLN A 687 47.27 30.58 24.33
C GLN A 687 46.79 32.02 24.27
N ILE A 688 47.44 32.86 23.47
CA ILE A 688 46.99 34.24 23.18
C ILE A 688 46.27 34.26 21.83
N PHE A 689 45.12 34.95 21.76
CA PHE A 689 44.41 35.13 20.49
C PHE A 689 45.15 36.12 19.58
N LYS A 690 44.98 35.97 18.27
CA LYS A 690 45.80 36.59 17.21
C LYS A 690 45.95 38.11 17.30
N ASP A 691 44.95 38.82 17.83
CA ASP A 691 44.94 40.29 17.88
C ASP A 691 45.63 40.87 19.13
N TYR A 692 46.23 40.01 19.96
CA TYR A 692 46.67 40.36 21.31
C TYR A 692 48.16 40.08 21.59
N ASP A 693 49.01 40.04 20.56
CA ASP A 693 50.46 39.81 20.66
C ASP A 693 51.20 40.75 21.64
N LYS A 694 50.60 41.90 21.99
CA LYS A 694 51.13 42.85 22.99
C LYS A 694 51.29 42.25 24.39
N PHE A 695 50.63 41.14 24.72
CA PHE A 695 50.79 40.46 26.01
C PHE A 695 51.97 39.48 26.04
N ALA A 696 52.63 39.26 24.89
CA ALA A 696 53.87 38.48 24.80
C ALA A 696 55.13 39.36 24.91
N LYS A 697 55.06 40.50 25.61
CA LYS A 697 56.18 41.46 25.75
C LYS A 697 56.90 41.31 27.09
N LYS A 698 58.21 41.52 27.11
CA LYS A 698 59.02 41.49 28.34
C LYS A 698 58.51 42.53 29.35
N GLY A 699 58.28 42.11 30.59
CA GLY A 699 57.72 42.94 31.67
C GLY A 699 56.19 42.90 31.77
N THR A 700 55.51 42.12 30.92
CA THR A 700 54.07 41.85 31.10
C THR A 700 53.86 41.07 32.39
N VAL A 701 52.89 41.51 33.20
CA VAL A 701 52.56 40.89 34.50
C VAL A 701 51.31 40.04 34.35
N PHE A 702 51.33 38.86 34.94
CA PHE A 702 50.21 37.93 35.00
C PHE A 702 49.86 37.66 36.47
N TYR A 703 48.58 37.64 36.82
CA TYR A 703 48.14 37.40 38.20
C TYR A 703 46.85 36.59 38.25
N LEU A 704 46.59 35.85 39.33
CA LEU A 704 45.34 35.10 39.49
C LEU A 704 44.20 36.00 39.97
N LYS A 705 43.03 35.86 39.35
CA LYS A 705 41.79 36.56 39.75
C LYS A 705 40.98 35.70 40.73
N LYS A 706 41.58 35.35 41.87
CA LYS A 706 40.92 34.56 42.92
C LYS A 706 39.75 35.37 43.55
N PRO A 707 38.67 34.70 43.99
CA PRO A 707 37.56 35.38 44.68
C PRO A 707 38.05 35.94 46.01
N LYS A 708 37.77 37.22 46.26
CA LYS A 708 38.10 37.90 47.51
C LYS A 708 36.80 38.44 48.08
N ILE A 709 36.37 37.85 49.20
CA ILE A 709 35.15 38.25 49.90
C ILE A 709 35.57 38.71 51.29
N SER A 710 35.42 40.01 51.53
CA SER A 710 35.66 40.64 52.81
C SER A 710 34.54 41.64 53.10
N LEU A 711 34.43 42.09 54.34
CA LEU A 711 33.45 43.11 54.72
C LEU A 711 33.66 44.45 54.00
N ASN A 712 34.88 44.74 53.56
CA ASN A 712 35.23 46.00 52.90
C ASN A 712 35.16 45.90 51.37
N GLU A 713 35.25 44.69 50.82
CA GLU A 713 35.46 44.48 49.40
C GLU A 713 35.03 43.07 48.95
N ILE A 714 34.25 43.03 47.87
CA ILE A 714 33.88 41.82 47.14
C ILE A 714 34.46 41.92 45.73
N GLN A 715 35.48 41.14 45.42
CA GLN A 715 36.10 41.05 44.10
C GLN A 715 36.05 39.63 43.55
N ASN A 716 35.95 39.51 42.22
CA ASN A 716 36.02 38.25 41.47
C ASN A 716 35.07 37.16 41.99
N ILE A 717 33.91 37.53 42.57
CA ILE A 717 32.96 36.57 43.16
C ILE A 717 32.44 35.54 42.15
N GLY A 718 32.40 35.86 40.85
CA GLY A 718 32.06 34.88 39.81
C GLY A 718 32.98 33.65 39.80
N SER A 719 34.23 33.79 40.28
CA SER A 719 35.20 32.70 40.38
C SER A 719 34.98 31.77 41.60
N THR A 720 33.89 31.93 42.36
CA THR A 720 33.47 30.92 43.35
C THR A 720 32.74 29.73 42.71
N ILE A 721 32.13 29.94 41.53
CA ILE A 721 31.39 28.93 40.78
C ILE A 721 32.05 28.68 39.41
N MET A 722 32.62 29.73 38.81
CA MET A 722 33.39 29.64 37.57
C MET A 722 34.88 29.41 37.87
N PRO A 723 35.65 28.88 36.91
CA PRO A 723 37.10 28.77 37.05
C PRO A 723 37.75 30.12 37.38
N VAL A 724 38.84 30.07 38.15
CA VAL A 724 39.71 31.24 38.35
C VAL A 724 40.30 31.64 36.99
N ASN A 725 40.37 32.93 36.73
CA ASN A 725 40.95 33.47 35.50
C ASN A 725 42.31 34.13 35.80
N ILE A 726 43.12 34.31 34.77
CA ILE A 726 44.41 35.00 34.86
C ILE A 726 44.21 36.43 34.35
N GLY A 727 44.48 37.41 35.20
CA GLY A 727 44.58 38.81 34.80
C GLY A 727 45.93 39.11 34.16
N VAL A 728 45.96 40.05 33.21
CA VAL A 728 47.21 40.48 32.56
C VAL A 728 47.35 41.99 32.55
N ILE A 729 48.59 42.48 32.69
CA ILE A 729 48.95 43.89 32.53
C ILE A 729 50.06 43.97 31.47
N PRO A 730 49.78 44.54 30.28
CA PRO A 730 50.74 44.59 29.19
C PRO A 730 51.90 45.52 29.51
N SER A 731 53.09 45.16 29.02
CA SER A 731 54.25 46.04 28.99
C SER A 731 54.41 46.69 27.62
N PHE A 732 54.86 47.93 27.59
CA PHE A 732 55.17 48.67 26.34
C PHE A 732 56.58 48.37 25.80
N ASN A 733 57.27 47.38 26.35
CA ASN A 733 58.58 46.96 25.87
C ASN A 733 58.51 46.36 24.45
N LYS A 734 59.49 46.65 23.59
CA LYS A 734 59.56 46.10 22.22
C LYS A 734 59.91 44.61 22.20
N ALA A 735 60.74 44.14 23.15
CA ALA A 735 61.22 42.77 23.21
C ALA A 735 60.11 41.78 23.55
N THR A 736 60.00 40.71 22.77
CA THR A 736 59.06 39.60 23.02
C THR A 736 59.60 38.65 24.07
N ASN A 737 58.72 38.04 24.84
CA ASN A 737 59.05 37.01 25.82
C ASN A 737 57.92 35.97 25.85
N ASN A 738 58.27 34.70 26.07
CA ASN A 738 57.33 33.57 26.12
C ASN A 738 57.35 32.82 27.46
N ARG A 739 58.14 33.31 28.43
CA ARG A 739 58.24 32.75 29.78
C ARG A 739 58.06 33.84 30.82
N PHE A 740 57.09 33.67 31.71
CA PHE A 740 56.73 34.65 32.73
C PHE A 740 56.60 33.98 34.10
N VAL A 741 56.69 34.80 35.14
CA VAL A 741 56.32 34.43 36.51
C VAL A 741 54.99 35.11 36.79
N GLY A 742 54.02 34.34 37.28
CA GLY A 742 52.71 34.82 37.66
C GLY A 742 52.63 35.10 39.15
N LEU A 743 51.72 36.00 39.53
CA LEU A 743 51.45 36.42 40.91
C LEU A 743 50.12 35.85 41.41
N ASP A 744 49.97 35.71 42.73
CA ASP A 744 48.77 35.14 43.35
C ASP A 744 47.59 36.12 43.36
N SER A 745 47.88 37.43 43.41
CA SER A 745 46.88 38.49 43.40
C SER A 745 47.38 39.74 42.67
N LEU A 746 46.46 40.69 42.39
CA LEU A 746 46.84 42.00 41.87
C LEU A 746 47.52 42.85 42.95
N GLU A 747 47.13 42.65 44.21
CA GLU A 747 47.72 43.35 45.35
C GLU A 747 49.18 42.99 45.55
N ASP A 748 49.65 41.80 45.15
CA ASP A 748 51.09 41.47 45.15
C ASP A 748 51.91 42.35 44.20
N VAL A 749 51.26 43.05 43.26
CA VAL A 749 51.88 44.11 42.45
C VAL A 749 52.11 45.38 43.28
N HIS A 750 51.27 45.62 44.30
CA HIS A 750 51.23 46.82 45.14
C HIS A 750 51.62 46.59 46.61
N ALA A 751 51.87 45.34 47.05
CA ALA A 751 51.99 44.90 48.44
C ALA A 751 53.24 45.39 49.19
N ASN A 752 54.05 46.22 48.55
CA ASN A 752 55.10 46.97 49.24
C ASN A 752 54.55 48.32 49.74
N GLU A 753 53.48 48.30 50.56
CA GLU A 753 53.21 49.45 51.43
C GLU A 753 54.19 49.40 52.60
N SER A 754 55.38 49.94 52.39
CA SER A 754 56.37 50.17 53.44
C SER A 754 55.84 51.17 54.48
N GLY A 755 56.29 51.00 55.71
CA GLY A 755 55.82 51.78 56.85
C GLY A 755 56.66 51.51 58.09
N GLU A 756 56.38 52.27 59.14
CA GLU A 756 57.10 52.15 60.42
C GLU A 756 56.25 51.43 61.47
N ILE A 757 56.89 50.53 62.23
CA ILE A 757 56.22 49.73 63.26
C ILE A 757 56.41 50.40 64.62
N LEU A 758 55.34 50.99 65.14
CA LEU A 758 55.29 51.59 66.47
C LEU A 758 54.76 50.59 67.50
N LYS A 759 55.27 50.64 68.72
CA LYS A 759 54.82 49.77 69.82
C LYS A 759 53.80 50.49 70.69
N VAL A 760 52.60 49.94 70.82
CA VAL A 760 51.56 50.39 71.75
C VAL A 760 51.38 49.33 72.83
N VAL A 761 51.33 49.75 74.09
CA VAL A 761 51.28 48.87 75.26
C VAL A 761 49.94 49.03 75.93
N SER A 762 49.18 47.94 76.05
CA SER A 762 47.97 47.87 76.86
C SER A 762 48.28 47.17 78.18
N ILE A 763 47.82 47.73 79.29
CA ILE A 763 47.91 47.12 80.62
C ILE A 763 46.66 46.28 80.91
N GLU A 764 45.56 46.53 80.19
CA GLU A 764 44.32 45.77 80.26
C GLU A 764 44.15 44.86 79.02
N PRO A 765 43.29 43.83 79.09
CA PRO A 765 42.92 43.05 77.91
C PRO A 765 42.34 43.93 76.80
N THR A 766 42.88 43.83 75.59
CA THR A 766 42.41 44.57 74.42
C THR A 766 41.51 43.70 73.54
N LYS A 767 40.51 44.33 72.90
CA LYS A 767 39.64 43.69 71.89
C LYS A 767 40.15 43.90 70.45
N ILE A 768 41.32 44.50 70.31
CA ILE A 768 41.95 44.81 69.03
C ILE A 768 42.57 43.52 68.47
N ASN A 769 42.30 43.24 67.20
CA ASN A 769 42.86 42.09 66.48
C ASN A 769 44.00 42.50 65.53
N GLU A 770 44.74 41.52 65.02
CA GLU A 770 45.66 41.75 63.89
C GLU A 770 44.86 42.22 62.66
N GLU A 771 45.48 43.07 61.83
CA GLU A 771 44.84 43.81 60.73
C GLU A 771 43.76 44.82 61.17
N ALA A 772 43.61 45.11 62.48
CA ALA A 772 42.76 46.19 62.95
C ALA A 772 43.25 47.55 62.41
N PRO A 773 42.36 48.41 61.89
CA PRO A 773 42.75 49.69 61.34
C PRO A 773 43.23 50.67 62.41
N ILE A 774 44.20 51.49 62.03
CA ILE A 774 44.68 52.63 62.83
C ILE A 774 44.24 53.90 62.12
N TYR A 775 43.51 54.75 62.82
CA TYR A 775 42.93 55.96 62.29
C TYR A 775 43.61 57.21 62.84
N TYR A 776 43.65 58.24 62.01
CA TYR A 776 43.91 59.61 62.42
C TYR A 776 42.84 60.47 61.75
N LYS A 777 42.04 61.20 62.55
CA LYS A 777 40.89 61.96 62.05
C LYS A 777 39.96 61.13 61.15
N ASN A 778 39.65 59.89 61.57
CA ASN A 778 38.86 58.90 60.83
C ASN A 778 39.42 58.45 59.46
N VAL A 779 40.64 58.86 59.09
CA VAL A 779 41.35 58.34 57.91
C VAL A 779 42.27 57.21 58.35
N GLN A 780 42.20 56.06 57.68
CA GLN A 780 43.07 54.93 58.01
C GLN A 780 44.51 55.27 57.63
N ILE A 781 45.36 55.39 58.64
CA ILE A 781 46.79 55.70 58.50
C ILE A 781 47.72 54.51 58.68
N GLY A 782 47.18 53.38 59.13
CA GLY A 782 47.95 52.19 59.39
C GLY A 782 47.08 50.99 59.74
N LYS A 783 47.72 49.93 60.18
CA LYS A 783 47.09 48.72 60.67
C LYS A 783 47.89 48.07 61.78
N VAL A 784 47.23 47.30 62.63
CA VAL A 784 47.88 46.44 63.61
C VAL A 784 48.56 45.29 62.87
N ASN A 785 49.88 45.26 62.91
CA ASN A 785 50.72 44.26 62.26
C ASN A 785 50.82 42.98 63.08
N LYS A 786 50.92 43.11 64.41
CA LYS A 786 51.09 41.96 65.30
C LYS A 786 50.67 42.28 66.72
N ILE A 787 50.16 41.28 67.44
CA ILE A 787 49.87 41.38 68.88
C ILE A 787 50.63 40.30 69.64
N LYS A 788 51.24 40.67 70.77
CA LYS A 788 51.96 39.74 71.65
C LYS A 788 51.66 40.03 73.12
N LEU A 789 51.61 38.99 73.94
CA LEU A 789 51.61 39.15 75.39
C LEU A 789 53.04 39.45 75.89
N SER A 790 53.17 40.25 76.94
CA SER A 790 54.44 40.37 77.68
C SER A 790 54.80 39.03 78.31
N PHE A 791 56.09 38.81 78.57
CA PHE A 791 56.60 37.53 79.10
C PHE A 791 55.96 37.15 80.45
N ASP A 792 55.68 38.14 81.30
CA ASP A 792 55.02 38.00 82.60
C ASP A 792 53.48 37.99 82.53
N GLY A 793 52.91 38.12 81.33
CA GLY A 793 51.45 38.15 81.14
C GLY A 793 50.75 39.45 81.55
N SER A 794 51.47 40.42 82.12
CA SER A 794 50.87 41.63 82.71
C SER A 794 50.45 42.69 81.69
N LYS A 795 50.96 42.63 80.45
CA LYS A 795 50.75 43.63 79.41
C LYS A 795 50.55 42.98 78.04
N THR A 796 49.83 43.66 77.15
CA THR A 796 49.75 43.32 75.73
C THR A 796 50.52 44.33 74.90
N TYR A 797 51.44 43.85 74.07
CA TYR A 797 52.18 44.63 73.07
C TYR A 797 51.48 44.55 71.72
N ILE A 798 51.03 45.69 71.25
CA ILE A 798 50.36 45.88 69.96
C ILE A 798 51.37 46.58 69.04
N TYR A 799 51.81 45.89 68.00
CA TYR A 799 52.74 46.42 67.00
C TYR A 799 51.93 47.00 65.85
N CYS A 800 52.01 48.31 65.70
CA CYS A 800 51.22 49.13 64.80
C CYS A 800 52.06 49.56 63.59
N LEU A 801 51.73 49.06 62.40
CA LEU A 801 52.34 49.53 61.16
C LEU A 801 51.64 50.83 60.74
N ILE A 802 52.37 51.94 60.72
CA ILE A 802 51.93 53.22 60.16
C ILE A 802 52.51 53.34 58.76
N TYR A 803 51.66 53.58 57.76
CA TYR A 803 52.11 53.68 56.37
C TYR A 803 53.04 54.89 56.17
N ASP A 804 54.07 54.75 55.33
CA ASP A 804 55.09 55.80 55.14
C ASP A 804 54.52 57.18 54.84
N LYS A 805 53.49 57.25 53.97
CA LYS A 805 52.80 58.49 53.61
C LYS A 805 52.14 59.22 54.80
N TYR A 806 51.91 58.54 55.93
CA TYR A 806 51.21 59.09 57.10
C TYR A 806 52.05 59.12 58.37
N LYS A 807 53.30 58.63 58.33
CA LYS A 807 54.20 58.58 59.49
C LYS A 807 54.31 59.91 60.23
N HIS A 808 54.37 61.03 59.48
CA HIS A 808 54.51 62.38 60.03
C HIS A 808 53.33 62.85 60.89
N PHE A 809 52.18 62.17 60.87
CA PHE A 809 51.04 62.51 61.74
C PHE A 809 51.17 61.97 63.17
N VAL A 810 52.01 60.94 63.37
CA VAL A 810 52.25 60.34 64.69
C VAL A 810 53.51 60.94 65.29
N ARG A 811 53.37 61.59 66.44
CA ARG A 811 54.43 62.28 67.18
C ARG A 811 54.74 61.58 68.48
N THR A 812 55.87 61.89 69.11
CA THR A 812 56.27 61.25 70.37
C THR A 812 55.29 61.50 71.52
N ASN A 813 54.54 62.60 71.48
CA ASN A 813 53.45 62.91 72.40
C ASN A 813 52.04 62.58 71.86
N SER A 814 51.93 61.82 70.76
CA SER A 814 50.64 61.31 70.30
C SER A 814 50.08 60.28 71.29
N THR A 815 48.76 60.22 71.37
CA THR A 815 48.05 59.25 72.21
C THR A 815 47.28 58.27 71.33
N PHE A 816 47.34 56.98 71.69
CA PHE A 816 46.62 55.91 71.01
C PHE A 816 45.41 55.53 71.85
N HIS A 817 44.22 55.60 71.27
CA HIS A 817 42.97 55.30 71.94
C HIS A 817 42.33 54.06 71.33
N ASP A 818 41.85 53.16 72.18
CA ASP A 818 41.01 52.06 71.76
C ASP A 818 39.64 52.60 71.34
N ILE A 819 39.25 52.34 70.10
CA ILE A 819 37.95 52.72 69.55
C ILE A 819 37.07 51.50 69.23
N SER A 820 37.42 50.35 69.80
CA SER A 820 36.70 49.09 69.63
C SER A 820 35.36 49.11 70.34
N GLY A 821 34.31 48.61 69.68
CA GLY A 821 32.95 48.53 70.25
C GLY A 821 32.07 49.73 69.92
N PHE A 822 30.87 49.77 70.51
CA PHE A 822 29.92 50.87 70.38
C PHE A 822 29.80 51.61 71.72
N LYS A 823 29.73 52.95 71.70
CA LYS A 823 29.47 53.77 72.91
C LYS A 823 28.07 54.37 72.79
N MET A 824 27.21 53.99 73.73
CA MET A 824 25.84 54.51 73.84
C MET A 824 25.74 55.29 75.15
N LYS A 825 25.45 56.58 75.08
CA LYS A 825 25.19 57.44 76.24
C LYS A 825 23.67 57.58 76.39
N PHE A 826 23.14 57.15 77.53
CA PHE A 826 21.73 57.34 77.89
C PHE A 826 21.59 58.54 78.81
N SER A 827 20.71 59.48 78.47
CA SER A 827 20.35 60.62 79.31
C SER A 827 18.84 60.75 79.39
N LEU A 828 18.32 60.92 80.60
CA LEU A 828 16.88 61.02 80.88
C LEU A 828 16.25 62.30 80.28
N PHE A 829 17.04 63.34 80.04
CA PHE A 829 16.54 64.65 79.59
C PHE A 829 17.02 65.06 78.19
N SER A 830 18.13 64.48 77.70
CA SER A 830 18.71 64.84 76.38
C SER A 830 18.61 63.72 75.34
N GLY A 831 17.93 62.61 75.64
CA GLY A 831 17.78 61.46 74.74
C GLY A 831 19.00 60.53 74.70
N THR A 832 18.94 59.53 73.82
CA THR A 832 20.04 58.56 73.61
C THR A 832 20.96 59.07 72.51
N GLU A 833 22.23 59.33 72.84
CA GLU A 833 23.26 59.66 71.86
C GLU A 833 24.09 58.39 71.55
N ILE A 834 24.07 57.96 70.29
CA ILE A 834 24.87 56.83 69.82
C ILE A 834 26.03 57.39 69.01
N LYS A 835 27.25 57.27 69.53
CA LYS A 835 28.48 57.58 68.78
C LYS A 835 29.08 56.29 68.26
N THR A 836 29.07 56.11 66.95
CA THR A 836 29.64 54.94 66.28
C THR A 836 30.92 55.30 65.56
N ASN A 837 31.99 54.53 65.76
CA ASN A 837 33.19 54.58 64.93
C ASN A 837 32.94 53.86 63.59
N THR A 838 34.01 53.59 62.82
CA THR A 838 33.89 52.84 61.56
C THR A 838 33.41 51.41 61.83
N PHE A 839 32.62 50.85 60.91
CA PHE A 839 32.11 49.48 61.03
C PHE A 839 33.25 48.44 61.18
N THR A 840 34.38 48.68 60.51
CA THR A 840 35.60 47.84 60.64
C THR A 840 36.14 47.83 62.08
N SER A 841 36.14 48.98 62.75
CA SER A 841 36.60 49.09 64.15
C SER A 841 35.66 48.41 65.14
N LEU A 842 34.37 48.25 64.80
CA LEU A 842 33.41 47.51 65.62
C LEU A 842 33.72 46.00 65.66
N ILE A 843 34.17 45.44 64.54
CA ILE A 843 34.35 43.99 64.37
C ILE A 843 35.79 43.55 64.71
N LYS A 844 36.80 44.24 64.15
CA LYS A 844 38.21 43.87 64.37
C LYS A 844 38.84 44.62 65.54
N GLY A 845 38.12 45.55 66.14
CA GLY A 845 38.71 46.59 66.97
C GLY A 845 39.41 47.66 66.13
N GLY A 846 39.86 48.74 66.76
CA GLY A 846 40.57 49.80 66.08
C GLY A 846 41.31 50.73 67.03
N LEU A 847 42.27 51.46 66.49
CA LEU A 847 43.02 52.48 67.22
C LEU A 847 42.76 53.85 66.60
N MET A 848 42.55 54.87 67.43
CA MET A 848 42.56 56.27 67.01
C MET A 848 43.81 56.95 67.58
N VAL A 849 44.60 57.55 66.70
CA VAL A 849 45.73 58.39 67.07
C VAL A 849 45.26 59.83 67.20
N VAL A 850 45.49 60.42 68.37
CA VAL A 850 45.24 61.83 68.63
C VAL A 850 46.58 62.52 68.91
N THR A 851 46.90 63.51 68.10
CA THR A 851 48.11 64.33 68.24
C THR A 851 47.68 65.72 68.73
N PRO A 852 48.27 66.27 69.80
CA PRO A 852 47.91 67.58 70.34
C PRO A 852 48.32 68.75 69.41
N TYR A 853 47.91 69.97 69.75
CA TYR A 853 48.33 71.19 69.04
C TYR A 853 49.83 71.47 69.18
N ASP A 854 50.36 71.33 70.40
CA ASP A 854 51.79 71.43 70.70
C ASP A 854 52.45 70.07 70.48
N TYR A 855 52.63 69.69 69.23
CA TYR A 855 53.10 68.35 68.85
C TYR A 855 54.63 68.26 68.80
N ASP A 856 55.17 67.12 69.23
CA ASP A 856 56.62 66.87 69.30
C ASP A 856 57.21 66.32 67.98
N GLU A 857 58.44 65.79 68.04
CA GLU A 857 59.11 65.10 66.94
C GLU A 857 58.33 63.89 66.42
N VAL A 858 58.62 63.47 65.19
CA VAL A 858 57.98 62.30 64.55
C VAL A 858 58.31 61.03 65.33
N ALA A 859 57.29 60.23 65.63
CA ALA A 859 57.48 58.96 66.31
C ALA A 859 58.30 57.97 65.47
N THR A 860 59.16 57.21 66.14
CA THR A 860 59.99 56.16 65.53
C THR A 860 59.79 54.82 66.23
N THR A 861 60.35 53.74 65.68
CA THR A 861 60.34 52.39 66.28
C THR A 861 60.88 52.32 67.73
N LYS A 862 61.65 53.32 68.17
CA LYS A 862 62.16 53.41 69.54
C LYS A 862 61.13 53.90 70.55
N ASN A 863 60.05 54.54 70.08
CA ASN A 863 59.01 55.08 70.94
C ASN A 863 57.98 54.00 71.31
N SER A 864 57.51 54.04 72.55
CA SER A 864 56.45 53.16 73.05
C SER A 864 55.30 53.99 73.59
N PHE A 865 54.09 53.69 73.16
CA PHE A 865 52.88 54.39 73.55
C PHE A 865 52.06 53.55 74.52
N VAL A 866 51.25 54.18 75.38
CA VAL A 866 50.31 53.48 76.26
C VAL A 866 48.92 53.61 75.66
N LEU A 867 48.23 52.47 75.51
CA LEU A 867 46.86 52.42 75.00
C LEU A 867 45.91 53.07 76.00
N GLN A 868 45.19 54.09 75.56
CA GLN A 868 44.13 54.74 76.31
C GLN A 868 42.80 54.04 76.02
N LYS A 869 42.05 53.69 77.07
CA LYS A 869 40.81 52.92 76.95
C LYS A 869 39.66 53.71 76.31
N GLU A 870 39.64 55.01 76.54
CA GLU A 870 38.57 55.88 76.04
C GLU A 870 39.15 57.08 75.29
N LEU A 871 38.48 57.44 74.20
CA LEU A 871 38.70 58.68 73.48
C LEU A 871 38.05 59.82 74.28
N LYS A 872 38.84 60.84 74.66
CA LYS A 872 38.36 61.97 75.48
C LYS A 872 37.26 62.76 74.74
N ASP A 873 36.22 63.17 75.45
CA ASP A 873 35.18 64.05 74.89
C ASP A 873 35.83 65.36 74.39
N GLY A 874 35.49 65.79 73.16
CA GLY A 874 36.07 66.98 72.52
C GLY A 874 37.33 66.75 71.67
N TRP A 875 37.81 65.51 71.52
CA TRP A 875 38.95 65.16 70.65
C TRP A 875 38.77 65.61 69.19
N GLU A 876 37.52 65.66 68.69
CA GLU A 876 37.17 66.10 67.33
C GLU A 876 37.55 67.57 67.08
N ASN A 877 37.63 68.36 68.15
CA ASN A 877 38.06 69.76 68.09
C ASN A 877 39.58 69.90 68.05
N ILE A 878 40.35 68.82 68.23
CA ILE A 878 41.82 68.83 68.16
C ILE A 878 42.26 68.67 66.70
N ASN A 879 42.61 69.79 66.08
CA ASN A 879 42.97 69.84 64.66
C ASN A 879 44.32 70.54 64.42
N PRO A 880 45.46 69.94 64.85
CA PRO A 880 46.78 70.53 64.58
C PRO A 880 47.08 70.56 63.08
N SER A 881 47.68 71.66 62.63
CA SER A 881 48.26 71.77 61.29
C SER A 881 49.68 71.21 61.29
N ILE A 882 49.80 69.88 61.24
CA ILE A 882 51.09 69.19 61.22
C ILE A 882 51.75 69.40 59.85
N LYS A 883 52.74 70.29 59.79
CA LYS A 883 53.53 70.51 58.57
C LYS A 883 54.59 69.42 58.41
N ILE A 884 54.79 68.97 57.18
CA ILE A 884 55.99 68.22 56.77
C ILE A 884 57.09 69.27 56.70
N PHE A 885 58.01 69.28 57.65
CA PHE A 885 59.28 69.98 57.44
C PHE A 885 60.12 69.03 56.60
N ASP A 886 60.43 69.45 55.37
CA ASP A 886 61.33 68.74 54.46
C ASP A 886 62.72 68.56 55.06
#